data_AF-A0A101XXT5-F1
#
_entry.id   AF-A0A101XXT5-F1
#
_cell.length_a   1.000
_cell.length_b   1.000
_cell.length_c   1.000
_cell.angle_alpha   90.00
_cell.angle_beta   90.00
_cell.angle_gamma   90.00
#
_symmetry.space_group_name_H-M   'P 1'
#
loop_
_entity.id
_entity.type
_entity.pdbx_description
1 polymer ?
#
loop_
_entity_poly.entity_id
_entity_poly.type
_entity_poly.pdbx_seq_one_letter_code
_entity_poly.pdbx_strand_id
1 'polypeptide(L)'
;MAFARRVITKTLDLLNLQRHNDNFADIETDLTEHRGRLNTVETEQSAQSERIDNIVASGGESNIEIVDARQPATGPAYPILGDRLNAVDEQLADIVTDLHLTEGVDNTAAVQAALDKKGWVRVVSPGVFPVGKLVIDSDTVFEVLPGVTLKKKNGLDHHILVNKGHITGVRNKNITIRGGIWDLNKAGNPGAAGDMSVDPQSNPGLGIVLRGVDNLTIESITDIGNEWKYAFLITDIDNGIFRKINITNESDGLHFQPPLKNITIEDISGVTHDDLISFTMGDYPRYSLGQTGNVENVFVRNVYGGETTDELIKMVGSGIDGNSVFKNMRFENLSGFSTIVPVCILKEDQAVSNPCLLNTKLENVSFENINVVVPSGGQYFLVGAASGDITIKKLRVDLSITNKGVVFQRCNLEKAIIDDVIVKDANAAFTMSSIVRVDNTTEVIRQLIIKDSNLINRSDTAGNIVYVTGTGVKDIFVSNVKSSSIANFLLLDGVNTEGIGVHVSNSKITCGIFVVGTVKVSIFLATSEIVPITRTVHFGSDAANVRINSVNSEMALVTNTKPAGSVLSATGDVKTAIALTNLTPLFGDRVLYDNVSLPREKGWYFYNGSAWERLNNNLINGEYNVTVGTIPANSTVEFDVTITGLSYNKTVIPIPQFTVPNGVMFIAYNKNSDLVRLRLSNVTGSPITLTGAQVAWVFKTMN
;
A
#
# COMPACT_ATOMS: atom_id res chain seq x y z
N MET A 1 62.90 58.00 69.93
CA MET A 1 64.25 58.58 70.11
C MET A 1 64.12 60.08 70.26
N ALA A 2 64.88 60.66 71.18
CA ALA A 2 65.18 62.09 71.23
C ALA A 2 65.70 62.56 69.85
N PHE A 3 65.27 63.74 69.40
CA PHE A 3 65.84 64.37 68.20
C PHE A 3 67.28 64.80 68.50
N ALA A 4 68.23 63.90 68.25
CA ALA A 4 69.64 64.26 68.18
C ALA A 4 69.83 65.18 66.97
N ARG A 5 70.09 66.47 67.23
CA ARG A 5 70.58 67.42 66.22
C ARG A 5 71.83 66.81 65.57
N ARG A 6 71.72 66.40 64.31
CA ARG A 6 72.88 65.97 63.52
C ARG A 6 73.75 67.20 63.28
N VAL A 7 74.84 67.31 64.03
CA VAL A 7 75.85 68.37 63.85
C VAL A 7 76.52 68.11 62.50
N ILE A 8 76.26 68.98 61.53
CA ILE A 8 76.98 68.98 60.25
C ILE A 8 78.34 69.61 60.53
N THR A 9 79.34 68.78 60.79
CA THR A 9 80.76 69.20 60.87
C THR A 9 81.28 69.51 59.46
N LYS A 10 82.17 70.50 59.31
CA LYS A 10 82.79 70.91 58.03
C LYS A 10 83.62 69.82 57.32
N THR A 11 83.69 68.62 57.88
CA THR A 11 84.36 67.45 57.32
C THR A 11 83.32 66.50 56.72
N LEU A 12 83.48 66.21 55.43
CA LEU A 12 82.67 65.27 54.66
C LEU A 12 82.66 63.91 55.35
N ASP A 13 81.48 63.39 55.69
CA ASP A 13 81.33 62.03 56.22
C ASP A 13 81.53 61.04 55.06
N LEU A 14 82.80 60.68 54.84
CA LEU A 14 83.22 59.82 53.74
C LEU A 14 82.51 58.45 53.79
N LEU A 15 82.14 57.96 54.96
CA LEU A 15 81.41 56.70 55.11
C LEU A 15 79.97 56.81 54.60
N ASN A 16 79.31 57.92 54.90
CA ASN A 16 77.96 58.18 54.42
C ASN A 16 77.95 58.49 52.91
N LEU A 17 78.99 59.16 52.39
CA LEU A 17 79.17 59.34 50.95
C LEU A 17 79.40 58.01 50.23
N GLN A 18 80.21 57.11 50.78
CA GLN A 18 80.43 55.79 50.22
C GLN A 18 79.12 54.99 50.14
N ARG A 19 78.32 54.96 51.22
CA ARG A 19 77.00 54.31 51.20
C ARG A 19 76.05 54.92 50.18
N HIS A 20 76.11 56.22 49.98
CA HIS A 20 75.33 56.89 48.94
C HIS A 20 75.76 56.44 47.54
N ASN A 21 77.06 56.26 47.31
CA ASN A 21 77.60 55.77 46.05
C ASN A 21 77.26 54.29 45.82
N ASP A 22 77.36 53.46 46.86
CA ASP A 22 77.00 52.03 46.78
C ASP A 22 75.50 51.87 46.45
N ASN A 23 74.63 52.62 47.13
CA ASN A 23 73.19 52.66 46.81
C ASN A 23 72.93 53.13 45.36
N PHE A 24 73.74 54.06 44.85
CA PHE A 24 73.61 54.54 43.47
C PHE A 24 73.97 53.44 42.45
N ALA A 25 75.01 52.66 42.73
CA ALA A 25 75.40 51.52 41.88
C ALA A 25 74.35 50.39 41.90
N ASP A 26 73.74 50.12 43.06
CA ASP A 26 72.64 49.15 43.18
C ASP A 26 71.41 49.63 42.37
N ILE A 27 71.05 50.92 42.47
CA ILE A 27 69.96 51.51 41.69
C ILE A 27 70.24 51.43 40.18
N GLU A 28 71.48 51.67 39.75
CA GLU A 28 71.86 51.58 38.34
C GLU A 28 71.74 50.14 37.80
N THR A 29 72.07 49.15 38.63
CA THR A 29 71.90 47.73 38.34
C THR A 29 70.41 47.38 38.17
N ASP A 30 69.58 47.74 39.15
CA ASP A 30 68.13 47.51 39.13
C ASP A 30 67.46 48.18 37.90
N LEU A 31 67.87 49.39 37.55
CA LEU A 31 67.36 50.10 36.38
C LEU A 31 67.76 49.40 35.07
N THR A 32 68.96 48.82 35.02
CA THR A 32 69.43 48.04 33.87
C THR A 32 68.63 46.74 33.73
N GLU A 33 68.39 46.03 34.82
CA GLU A 33 67.56 44.82 34.81
C GLU A 33 66.10 45.11 34.43
N HIS A 34 65.51 46.18 34.97
CA HIS A 34 64.16 46.60 34.58
C HIS A 34 64.08 46.95 33.10
N ARG A 35 65.08 47.62 32.53
CA ARG A 35 65.13 47.90 31.10
C ARG A 35 65.22 46.61 30.28
N GLY A 36 65.99 45.63 30.72
CA GLY A 36 66.02 44.30 30.10
C GLY A 36 64.64 43.63 30.07
N ARG A 37 63.93 43.64 31.21
CA ARG A 37 62.57 43.09 31.31
C ARG A 37 61.56 43.83 30.44
N LEU A 38 61.66 45.16 30.34
CA LEU A 38 60.80 45.97 29.46
C LEU A 38 61.01 45.61 27.99
N ASN A 39 62.27 45.47 27.54
CA ASN A 39 62.57 45.07 26.17
C ASN A 39 61.99 43.67 25.83
N THR A 40 62.04 42.74 26.78
CA THR A 40 61.42 41.41 26.62
C THR A 40 59.90 41.54 26.44
N VAL A 41 59.24 42.31 27.30
CA VAL A 41 57.78 42.52 27.22
C VAL A 41 57.40 43.22 25.92
N GLU A 42 58.14 44.23 25.49
CA GLU A 42 57.90 44.92 24.21
C GLU A 42 58.02 43.96 23.03
N THR A 43 59.02 43.08 23.02
CA THR A 43 59.21 42.07 21.97
C THR A 43 58.04 41.08 21.95
N GLU A 44 57.61 40.59 23.11
CA GLU A 44 56.46 39.68 23.24
C GLU A 44 55.16 40.35 22.79
N GLN A 45 54.96 41.62 23.15
CA GLN A 45 53.78 42.39 22.76
C GLN A 45 53.75 42.62 21.25
N SER A 46 54.87 42.96 20.62
CA SER A 46 54.95 43.09 19.16
C SER A 46 54.62 41.77 18.45
N ALA A 47 55.14 40.65 18.92
CA ALA A 47 54.84 39.33 18.36
C ALA A 47 53.36 38.95 18.51
N GLN A 48 52.72 39.29 19.64
CA GLN A 48 51.29 39.09 19.83
C GLN A 48 50.45 39.98 18.91
N SER A 49 50.86 41.23 18.72
CA SER A 49 50.14 42.16 17.84
C SER A 49 50.18 41.68 16.38
N GLU A 50 51.35 41.24 15.89
CA GLU A 50 51.50 40.67 14.55
C GLU A 50 50.62 39.41 14.35
N ARG A 51 50.53 38.56 15.39
CA ARG A 51 49.65 37.39 15.37
C ARG A 51 48.17 37.76 15.25
N ILE A 52 47.72 38.76 16.02
CA ILE A 52 46.33 39.24 15.98
C ILE A 52 46.03 39.83 14.62
N ASP A 53 46.94 40.65 14.07
CA ASP A 53 46.77 41.26 12.75
C ASP A 53 46.68 40.20 11.65
N ASN A 54 47.46 39.12 11.73
CA ASN A 54 47.39 37.99 10.79
C ASN A 54 46.07 37.21 10.89
N ILE A 55 45.54 37.01 12.09
CA ILE A 55 44.22 36.39 12.32
C ILE A 55 43.11 37.28 11.75
N VAL A 56 43.15 38.58 12.03
CA VAL A 56 42.12 39.54 11.60
C VAL A 56 42.13 39.74 10.09
N ALA A 57 43.31 39.90 9.48
CA ALA A 57 43.45 40.05 8.03
C ALA A 57 42.99 38.81 7.25
N SER A 58 43.00 37.64 7.88
CA SER A 58 42.67 36.35 7.27
C SER A 58 41.31 35.78 7.70
N GLY A 59 40.54 36.54 8.51
CA GLY A 59 39.29 36.13 9.18
C GLY A 59 38.07 35.92 8.28
N GLY A 60 38.25 35.35 7.09
CA GLY A 60 37.18 34.89 6.18
C GLY A 60 37.33 33.44 5.73
N GLU A 61 38.46 32.79 6.02
CA GLU A 61 38.72 31.41 5.63
C GLU A 61 38.91 30.53 6.87
N SER A 62 37.90 29.73 7.18
CA SER A 62 37.84 28.81 8.34
C SER A 62 38.94 27.74 8.40
N ASN A 63 39.85 27.69 7.42
CA ASN A 63 40.93 26.70 7.35
C ASN A 63 42.24 27.19 7.99
N ILE A 64 42.43 28.49 8.23
CA ILE A 64 43.71 29.01 8.76
C ILE A 64 43.87 28.76 10.26
N GLU A 65 42.80 28.76 11.05
CA GLU A 65 42.85 28.39 12.48
C GLU A 65 43.30 26.92 12.69
N ILE A 66 42.96 26.05 11.74
CA ILE A 66 43.38 24.64 11.71
C ILE A 66 44.85 24.51 11.28
N VAL A 67 45.31 25.35 10.35
CA VAL A 67 46.70 25.39 9.89
C VAL A 67 47.64 25.97 10.96
N ASP A 68 47.26 27.05 11.66
CA ASP A 68 48.03 27.62 12.78
C ASP A 68 48.14 26.65 13.97
N ALA A 69 47.11 25.82 14.18
CA ALA A 69 47.15 24.73 15.17
C ALA A 69 48.11 23.57 14.78
N ARG A 70 48.36 23.37 13.48
CA ARG A 70 49.27 22.32 12.96
C ARG A 70 50.72 22.81 12.84
N GLN A 71 50.93 24.08 12.51
CA GLN A 71 52.25 24.71 12.46
C GLN A 71 52.15 26.21 12.82
N PRO A 72 52.45 26.62 14.06
CA PRO A 72 52.60 28.04 14.35
C PRO A 72 53.84 28.58 13.62
N ALA A 73 53.71 29.73 12.96
CA ALA A 73 54.80 30.36 12.21
C ALA A 73 56.02 30.70 13.10
N THR A 74 55.82 30.95 14.40
CA THR A 74 56.86 30.97 15.43
C THR A 74 56.28 30.55 16.80
N GLY A 75 56.99 29.68 17.54
CA GLY A 75 56.60 29.17 18.87
C GLY A 75 56.57 27.62 18.98
N PRO A 76 56.48 27.05 20.20
CA PRO A 76 56.41 25.59 20.34
C PRO A 76 55.08 25.08 19.74
N ALA A 77 55.18 24.13 18.80
CA ALA A 77 54.03 23.45 18.21
C ALA A 77 53.11 22.91 19.32
N TYR A 78 51.78 23.00 19.16
CA TYR A 78 50.80 22.39 20.07
C TYR A 78 50.63 20.91 19.69
N PRO A 79 51.50 20.00 20.16
CA PRO A 79 51.66 18.69 19.55
C PRO A 79 50.39 17.87 19.74
N ILE A 80 49.78 17.98 20.93
CA ILE A 80 48.55 17.29 21.31
C ILE A 80 47.36 17.68 20.42
N LEU A 81 47.25 18.94 19.99
CA LEU A 81 46.12 19.38 19.15
C LEU A 81 46.36 19.02 17.68
N GLY A 82 47.60 19.21 17.19
CA GLY A 82 48.01 18.73 15.87
C GLY A 82 47.83 17.23 15.72
N ASP A 83 48.26 16.44 16.72
CA ASP A 83 48.10 14.99 16.77
C ASP A 83 46.62 14.59 16.79
N ARG A 84 45.77 15.29 17.56
CA ARG A 84 44.32 15.03 17.58
C ARG A 84 43.65 15.33 16.24
N LEU A 85 44.05 16.39 15.54
CA LEU A 85 43.50 16.75 14.23
C LEU A 85 44.01 15.82 13.13
N ASN A 86 45.29 15.46 13.15
CA ASN A 86 45.85 14.45 12.25
C ASN A 86 45.19 13.08 12.51
N ALA A 87 44.94 12.72 13.76
CA ALA A 87 44.21 11.49 14.10
C ALA A 87 42.75 11.52 13.62
N VAL A 88 42.09 12.67 13.59
CA VAL A 88 40.73 12.81 13.02
C VAL A 88 40.78 12.70 11.49
N ASP A 89 41.75 13.32 10.83
CA ASP A 89 41.95 13.18 9.38
C ASP A 89 42.28 11.72 8.99
N GLU A 90 43.11 11.04 9.78
CA GLU A 90 43.40 9.61 9.62
C GLU A 90 42.13 8.76 9.86
N GLN A 91 41.35 9.07 10.89
CA GLN A 91 40.06 8.40 11.15
C GLN A 91 39.03 8.62 10.03
N LEU A 92 39.04 9.78 9.36
CA LEU A 92 38.15 10.07 8.24
C LEU A 92 38.65 9.46 6.92
N ALA A 93 39.96 9.43 6.70
CA ALA A 93 40.58 8.77 5.55
C ALA A 93 40.40 7.24 5.60
N ASP A 94 40.34 6.65 6.79
CA ASP A 94 40.04 5.22 6.98
C ASP A 94 38.58 4.85 6.65
N ILE A 95 37.66 5.82 6.57
CA ILE A 95 36.23 5.55 6.34
C ILE A 95 35.88 5.51 4.85
N VAL A 96 36.64 6.18 3.97
CA VAL A 96 36.29 6.28 2.54
C VAL A 96 37.41 5.74 1.64
N THR A 97 37.09 4.76 0.80
CA THR A 97 38.00 4.19 -0.19
C THR A 97 37.56 4.55 -1.60
N ASP A 98 38.28 5.46 -2.26
CA ASP A 98 38.07 5.79 -3.67
C ASP A 98 38.80 4.81 -4.59
N LEU A 99 38.04 4.25 -5.53
CA LEU A 99 38.50 3.31 -6.55
C LEU A 99 38.54 3.96 -7.92
N HIS A 100 39.75 4.02 -8.47
CA HIS A 100 39.99 4.34 -9.87
C HIS A 100 40.19 3.04 -10.65
N LEU A 101 39.15 2.60 -11.34
CA LEU A 101 39.16 1.37 -12.13
C LEU A 101 39.73 1.60 -13.53
N THR A 102 40.16 0.52 -14.18
CA THR A 102 40.73 0.56 -15.54
C THR A 102 39.76 -0.08 -16.51
N GLU A 103 39.42 0.61 -17.60
CA GLU A 103 38.54 0.05 -18.63
C GLU A 103 39.19 -1.13 -19.37
N GLY A 104 38.36 -2.03 -19.89
CA GLY A 104 38.80 -3.14 -20.74
C GLY A 104 39.52 -4.30 -20.03
N VAL A 105 39.69 -4.23 -18.70
CA VAL A 105 40.30 -5.29 -17.89
C VAL A 105 39.34 -5.80 -16.81
N ASP A 106 39.64 -6.97 -16.23
CA ASP A 106 38.89 -7.51 -15.09
C ASP A 106 39.28 -6.76 -13.81
N ASN A 107 38.33 -6.00 -13.25
CA ASN A 107 38.53 -5.18 -12.05
C ASN A 107 38.13 -5.90 -10.75
N THR A 108 37.76 -7.18 -10.79
CA THR A 108 37.21 -7.93 -9.64
C THR A 108 38.09 -7.81 -8.40
N ALA A 109 39.39 -8.07 -8.54
CA ALA A 109 40.32 -8.09 -7.40
C ALA A 109 40.46 -6.71 -6.74
N ALA A 110 40.48 -5.64 -7.54
CA ALA A 110 40.59 -4.27 -7.05
C ALA A 110 39.34 -3.85 -6.26
N VAL A 111 38.15 -4.15 -6.82
CA VAL A 111 36.88 -3.83 -6.16
C VAL A 111 36.70 -4.67 -4.90
N GLN A 112 36.97 -5.98 -4.96
CA GLN A 112 36.85 -6.85 -3.78
C GLN A 112 37.81 -6.43 -2.65
N ALA A 113 39.06 -6.10 -2.97
CA ALA A 113 40.03 -5.65 -1.97
C ALA A 113 39.59 -4.36 -1.26
N ALA A 114 38.83 -3.49 -1.92
CA ALA A 114 38.23 -2.32 -1.27
C ALA A 114 37.00 -2.68 -0.44
N LEU A 115 36.11 -3.54 -0.95
CA LEU A 115 34.96 -4.04 -0.18
C LEU A 115 35.39 -4.75 1.11
N ASP A 116 36.51 -5.48 1.08
CA ASP A 116 37.06 -6.17 2.24
C ASP A 116 37.51 -5.22 3.36
N LYS A 117 37.80 -3.94 3.05
CA LYS A 117 38.12 -2.90 4.04
C LYS A 117 36.89 -2.37 4.78
N LYS A 118 35.68 -2.61 4.25
CA LYS A 118 34.41 -2.06 4.75
C LYS A 118 34.39 -0.52 4.68
N GLY A 119 33.47 0.12 5.40
CA GLY A 119 33.30 1.56 5.33
C GLY A 119 32.67 1.96 3.99
N TRP A 120 33.05 3.12 3.47
CA TRP A 120 32.45 3.69 2.27
C TRP A 120 33.38 3.52 1.06
N VAL A 121 33.07 2.54 0.23
CA VAL A 121 33.79 2.25 -1.01
C VAL A 121 33.12 2.96 -2.18
N ARG A 122 33.87 3.76 -2.93
CA ARG A 122 33.35 4.56 -4.05
C ARG A 122 34.08 4.23 -5.34
N VAL A 123 33.38 3.85 -6.40
CA VAL A 123 33.94 3.79 -7.76
C VAL A 123 33.78 5.16 -8.39
N VAL A 124 34.88 5.86 -8.61
CA VAL A 124 34.86 7.30 -8.92
C VAL A 124 35.20 7.65 -10.37
N SER A 125 35.88 6.76 -11.10
CA SER A 125 36.24 6.99 -12.50
C SER A 125 35.08 6.62 -13.43
N PRO A 126 34.50 7.56 -14.21
CA PRO A 126 33.50 7.22 -15.23
C PRO A 126 34.03 6.20 -16.23
N GLY A 127 33.16 5.32 -16.71
CA GLY A 127 33.52 4.26 -17.66
C GLY A 127 32.75 2.96 -17.46
N VAL A 128 33.06 1.96 -18.29
CA VAL A 128 32.45 0.62 -18.22
C VAL A 128 33.49 -0.39 -17.72
N PHE A 129 33.25 -0.95 -16.53
CA PHE A 129 34.23 -1.79 -15.83
C PHE A 129 33.72 -3.22 -15.66
N PRO A 130 34.32 -4.20 -16.36
CA PRO A 130 34.05 -5.61 -16.13
C PRO A 130 34.45 -6.03 -14.71
N VAL A 131 33.52 -6.65 -13.99
CA VAL A 131 33.75 -7.27 -12.67
C VAL A 131 33.09 -8.64 -12.61
N GLY A 132 33.72 -9.56 -11.88
CA GLY A 132 33.18 -10.86 -11.52
C GLY A 132 32.28 -10.77 -10.29
N LYS A 133 32.12 -11.91 -9.59
CA LYS A 133 31.40 -11.97 -8.33
C LYS A 133 32.10 -11.14 -7.25
N LEU A 134 31.35 -10.22 -6.66
CA LEU A 134 31.75 -9.39 -5.53
C LEU A 134 31.01 -9.83 -4.27
N VAL A 135 31.66 -9.66 -3.12
CA VAL A 135 31.12 -9.96 -1.80
C VAL A 135 31.18 -8.71 -0.92
N ILE A 136 30.03 -8.22 -0.48
CA ILE A 136 29.91 -7.11 0.47
C ILE A 136 29.68 -7.63 1.90
N ASP A 137 30.34 -7.05 2.90
CA ASP A 137 30.16 -7.42 4.31
C ASP A 137 29.38 -6.32 5.07
N SER A 138 29.09 -6.58 6.33
CA SER A 138 28.42 -5.62 7.22
C SER A 138 29.16 -4.29 7.31
N ASP A 139 28.41 -3.24 7.64
CA ASP A 139 28.93 -1.89 7.88
C ASP A 139 29.68 -1.33 6.65
N THR A 140 29.12 -1.56 5.46
CA THR A 140 29.72 -1.17 4.17
C THR A 140 28.72 -0.39 3.31
N VAL A 141 29.17 0.74 2.77
CA VAL A 141 28.49 1.50 1.72
C VAL A 141 29.26 1.30 0.43
N PHE A 142 28.63 0.69 -0.57
CA PHE A 142 29.20 0.58 -1.91
C PHE A 142 28.50 1.55 -2.85
N GLU A 143 29.24 2.57 -3.28
CA GLU A 143 28.75 3.63 -4.14
C GLU A 143 29.42 3.59 -5.50
N VAL A 144 28.61 3.62 -6.54
CA VAL A 144 29.02 3.70 -7.93
C VAL A 144 28.65 5.08 -8.44
N LEU A 145 29.64 5.96 -8.69
CA LEU A 145 29.37 7.36 -9.01
C LEU A 145 28.71 7.53 -10.40
N PRO A 146 28.09 8.71 -10.68
CA PRO A 146 27.52 9.01 -11.99
C PRO A 146 28.52 8.81 -13.13
N GLY A 147 28.06 8.20 -14.23
CA GLY A 147 28.90 7.88 -15.38
C GLY A 147 29.69 6.57 -15.27
N VAL A 148 29.53 5.83 -14.18
CA VAL A 148 30.14 4.51 -13.98
C VAL A 148 29.12 3.39 -14.28
N THR A 149 29.53 2.44 -15.09
CA THR A 149 28.84 1.17 -15.32
C THR A 149 29.67 0.02 -14.77
N LEU A 150 29.16 -0.70 -13.78
CA LEU A 150 29.69 -2.00 -13.40
C LEU A 150 29.05 -3.07 -14.26
N LYS A 151 29.86 -3.75 -15.08
CA LYS A 151 29.41 -4.76 -16.02
C LYS A 151 29.81 -6.14 -15.53
N LYS A 152 28.86 -7.07 -15.43
CA LYS A 152 29.15 -8.48 -15.13
C LYS A 152 30.07 -9.04 -16.23
N LYS A 153 31.26 -9.53 -15.86
CA LYS A 153 32.24 -10.04 -16.85
C LYS A 153 31.71 -11.26 -17.59
N ASN A 154 32.23 -11.51 -18.79
CA ASN A 154 31.83 -12.68 -19.59
C ASN A 154 32.20 -14.00 -18.91
N GLY A 155 31.36 -15.03 -19.10
CA GLY A 155 31.58 -16.37 -18.58
C GLY A 155 31.48 -16.49 -17.05
N LEU A 156 30.93 -15.48 -16.38
CA LEU A 156 30.64 -15.55 -14.96
C LEU A 156 29.41 -16.44 -14.74
N ASP A 157 29.61 -17.54 -14.03
CA ASP A 157 28.57 -18.51 -13.68
C ASP A 157 27.87 -18.20 -12.35
N HIS A 158 27.99 -16.95 -11.87
CA HIS A 158 27.45 -16.46 -10.61
C HIS A 158 26.82 -15.06 -10.75
N HIS A 159 26.13 -14.62 -9.71
CA HIS A 159 25.72 -13.22 -9.50
C HIS A 159 26.90 -12.24 -9.48
N ILE A 160 26.64 -10.98 -9.83
CA ILE A 160 27.67 -9.92 -9.79
C ILE A 160 28.00 -9.49 -8.36
N LEU A 161 27.00 -9.50 -7.45
CA LEU A 161 27.17 -9.08 -6.07
C LEU A 161 26.32 -9.92 -5.12
N VAL A 162 26.92 -10.33 -4.00
CA VAL A 162 26.24 -10.91 -2.83
C VAL A 162 26.73 -10.30 -1.53
N ASN A 163 25.92 -10.40 -0.48
CA ASN A 163 26.42 -10.17 0.87
C ASN A 163 27.12 -11.42 1.43
N LYS A 164 28.10 -11.24 2.30
CA LYS A 164 28.88 -12.34 2.93
C LYS A 164 28.00 -13.32 3.71
N GLY A 165 26.89 -12.84 4.25
CA GLY A 165 25.91 -13.65 4.96
C GLY A 165 25.20 -14.68 4.10
N HIS A 166 24.97 -14.37 2.82
CA HIS A 166 24.47 -15.33 1.85
C HIS A 166 25.40 -16.55 1.69
N ILE A 167 26.72 -16.34 1.79
CA ILE A 167 27.74 -17.40 1.67
C ILE A 167 27.89 -18.17 2.99
N THR A 168 27.88 -17.45 4.11
CA THR A 168 28.25 -18.01 5.43
C THR A 168 27.06 -18.48 6.26
N GLY A 169 25.84 -18.08 5.91
CA GLY A 169 24.63 -18.29 6.71
C GLY A 169 24.52 -17.36 7.94
N VAL A 170 25.45 -16.41 8.10
CA VAL A 170 25.46 -15.45 9.22
C VAL A 170 24.90 -14.11 8.73
N ARG A 171 23.89 -13.57 9.41
CA ARG A 171 23.29 -12.29 9.00
C ARG A 171 24.32 -11.17 8.94
N ASN A 172 24.21 -10.30 7.93
CA ASN A 172 24.91 -9.03 7.87
C ASN A 172 24.06 -7.89 8.42
N LYS A 173 24.68 -6.73 8.63
CA LYS A 173 23.98 -5.51 9.03
C LYS A 173 24.53 -4.27 8.32
N ASN A 174 23.71 -3.23 8.21
CA ASN A 174 24.12 -1.89 7.76
C ASN A 174 24.83 -1.91 6.40
N ILE A 175 24.22 -2.54 5.41
CA ILE A 175 24.73 -2.57 4.03
C ILE A 175 24.01 -1.51 3.22
N THR A 176 24.75 -0.68 2.49
CA THR A 176 24.19 0.26 1.50
C THR A 176 24.80 0.02 0.12
N ILE A 177 23.97 -0.08 -0.91
CA ILE A 177 24.40 -0.12 -2.31
C ILE A 177 23.75 1.07 -3.03
N ARG A 178 24.53 1.89 -3.73
CA ARG A 178 23.95 3.05 -4.41
C ARG A 178 24.67 3.51 -5.65
N GLY A 179 23.92 4.19 -6.53
CA GLY A 179 24.47 4.84 -7.70
C GLY A 179 24.75 3.91 -8.88
N GLY A 180 25.16 4.53 -9.99
CA GLY A 180 25.72 3.86 -11.16
C GLY A 180 24.73 3.09 -12.00
N ILE A 181 25.27 2.51 -13.08
CA ILE A 181 24.59 1.55 -13.95
C ILE A 181 25.15 0.16 -13.65
N TRP A 182 24.27 -0.83 -13.55
CA TRP A 182 24.62 -2.23 -13.33
C TRP A 182 24.19 -3.07 -14.53
N ASP A 183 25.13 -3.33 -15.44
CA ASP A 183 24.90 -4.15 -16.63
C ASP A 183 25.19 -5.62 -16.30
N LEU A 184 24.14 -6.42 -16.17
CA LEU A 184 24.23 -7.83 -15.78
C LEU A 184 24.64 -8.75 -16.94
N ASN A 185 24.82 -8.18 -18.15
CA ASN A 185 25.49 -8.80 -19.28
C ASN A 185 24.98 -10.22 -19.65
N LYS A 186 23.66 -10.35 -19.82
CA LYS A 186 22.97 -11.59 -20.22
C LYS A 186 23.66 -12.33 -21.37
N ALA A 187 23.96 -11.63 -22.46
CA ALA A 187 24.53 -12.24 -23.66
C ALA A 187 25.93 -12.85 -23.46
N GLY A 188 26.70 -12.34 -22.49
CA GLY A 188 28.05 -12.82 -22.18
C GLY A 188 28.09 -13.94 -21.15
N ASN A 189 26.95 -14.32 -20.56
CA ASN A 189 26.89 -15.21 -19.40
C ASN A 189 25.88 -16.35 -19.60
N PRO A 190 26.11 -17.52 -18.97
CA PRO A 190 25.18 -18.63 -19.08
C PRO A 190 23.81 -18.28 -18.46
N GLY A 191 22.75 -18.83 -19.05
CA GLY A 191 21.41 -18.73 -18.48
C GLY A 191 21.31 -19.47 -17.15
N ALA A 192 20.28 -19.14 -16.36
CA ALA A 192 20.07 -19.72 -15.04
C ALA A 192 20.15 -21.25 -15.06
N ALA A 193 21.07 -21.80 -14.27
CA ALA A 193 21.33 -23.22 -14.10
C ALA A 193 21.45 -23.54 -12.60
N GLY A 194 21.20 -24.79 -12.22
CA GLY A 194 21.25 -25.24 -10.82
C GLY A 194 19.91 -25.20 -10.09
N ASP A 195 19.94 -25.62 -8.82
CA ASP A 195 18.83 -25.61 -7.87
C ASP A 195 19.32 -24.88 -6.61
N MET A 196 18.82 -23.67 -6.36
CA MET A 196 19.28 -22.84 -5.25
C MET A 196 18.74 -23.28 -3.89
N SER A 197 17.73 -24.15 -3.87
CA SER A 197 17.36 -24.85 -2.64
C SER A 197 18.42 -25.88 -2.22
N VAL A 198 19.29 -26.30 -3.15
CA VAL A 198 20.39 -27.26 -2.91
C VAL A 198 21.74 -26.53 -2.79
N ASP A 199 22.07 -25.67 -3.76
CA ASP A 199 23.27 -24.84 -3.75
C ASP A 199 22.89 -23.36 -3.89
N PRO A 200 22.68 -22.65 -2.76
CA PRO A 200 22.20 -21.28 -2.79
C PRO A 200 23.23 -20.30 -3.38
N GLN A 201 24.50 -20.69 -3.54
CA GLN A 201 25.58 -19.76 -3.92
C GLN A 201 25.85 -19.71 -5.43
N SER A 202 25.26 -20.63 -6.19
CA SER A 202 25.53 -20.81 -7.61
C SER A 202 24.26 -20.67 -8.44
N ASN A 203 24.06 -19.48 -9.01
CA ASN A 203 23.09 -19.30 -10.08
C ASN A 203 23.54 -18.18 -11.05
N PRO A 204 23.93 -18.54 -12.29
CA PRO A 204 24.45 -17.58 -13.25
C PRO A 204 23.42 -16.61 -13.80
N GLY A 205 22.12 -16.92 -13.69
CA GLY A 205 21.05 -16.12 -14.28
C GLY A 205 20.45 -15.07 -13.34
N LEU A 206 21.11 -14.77 -12.21
CA LEU A 206 20.68 -13.76 -11.25
C LEU A 206 21.70 -12.62 -11.16
N GLY A 207 21.20 -11.40 -10.99
CA GLY A 207 22.00 -10.18 -10.92
C GLY A 207 22.67 -10.00 -9.56
N ILE A 208 21.96 -9.33 -8.65
CA ILE A 208 22.39 -9.08 -7.27
C ILE A 208 21.54 -9.92 -6.31
N VAL A 209 22.18 -10.66 -5.41
CA VAL A 209 21.49 -11.53 -4.45
C VAL A 209 21.81 -11.10 -3.02
N LEU A 210 20.80 -10.79 -2.22
CA LEU A 210 20.99 -10.35 -0.83
C LEU A 210 20.12 -11.20 0.09
N ARG A 211 20.76 -11.85 1.05
CA ARG A 211 20.10 -12.73 2.03
C ARG A 211 20.58 -12.46 3.44
N GLY A 212 19.64 -12.31 4.37
CA GLY A 212 19.96 -12.24 5.79
C GLY A 212 20.67 -10.94 6.13
N VAL A 213 20.00 -9.80 5.95
CA VAL A 213 20.57 -8.47 6.22
C VAL A 213 19.63 -7.65 7.10
N ASP A 214 20.18 -7.09 8.17
CA ASP A 214 19.51 -6.09 9.00
C ASP A 214 19.93 -4.69 8.53
N ASN A 215 18.99 -3.76 8.36
CA ASN A 215 19.28 -2.40 7.89
C ASN A 215 19.94 -2.37 6.50
N LEU A 216 19.25 -2.91 5.49
CA LEU A 216 19.68 -2.87 4.09
C LEU A 216 19.17 -1.60 3.40
N THR A 217 20.04 -0.88 2.70
CA THR A 217 19.65 0.23 1.82
C THR A 217 20.13 -0.01 0.39
N ILE A 218 19.23 0.10 -0.58
CA ILE A 218 19.57 0.18 -2.01
C ILE A 218 18.96 1.46 -2.56
N GLU A 219 19.79 2.37 -3.08
CA GLU A 219 19.26 3.65 -3.51
C GLU A 219 19.95 4.29 -4.72
N SER A 220 19.22 5.16 -5.42
CA SER A 220 19.76 6.01 -6.49
C SER A 220 20.48 5.22 -7.58
N ILE A 221 20.00 4.01 -7.89
CA ILE A 221 20.53 3.18 -8.98
C ILE A 221 20.05 3.80 -10.28
N THR A 222 20.99 4.19 -11.14
CA THR A 222 20.69 4.91 -12.38
C THR A 222 20.00 4.00 -13.37
N ASP A 223 20.45 2.76 -13.47
CA ASP A 223 19.80 1.67 -14.20
C ASP A 223 20.39 0.32 -13.77
N ILE A 224 19.59 -0.73 -13.78
CA ILE A 224 20.06 -2.11 -13.60
C ILE A 224 19.22 -3.08 -14.43
N GLY A 225 19.89 -4.06 -15.03
CA GLY A 225 19.22 -5.16 -15.71
C GLY A 225 20.11 -5.81 -16.75
N ASN A 226 19.53 -6.22 -17.88
CA ASN A 226 20.19 -7.10 -18.84
C ASN A 226 20.64 -8.44 -18.21
N GLU A 227 19.76 -9.11 -17.46
CA GLU A 227 19.98 -10.43 -16.87
C GLU A 227 19.03 -11.47 -17.47
N TRP A 228 19.34 -12.76 -17.30
CA TRP A 228 18.45 -13.86 -17.72
C TRP A 228 17.17 -13.96 -16.90
N LYS A 229 17.27 -13.70 -15.59
CA LYS A 229 16.16 -13.68 -14.64
C LYS A 229 16.21 -12.38 -13.84
N TYR A 230 16.28 -12.44 -12.51
CA TYR A 230 16.01 -11.27 -11.68
C TYR A 230 17.20 -10.31 -11.63
N ALA A 231 16.92 -9.02 -11.76
CA ALA A 231 17.92 -7.98 -11.50
C ALA A 231 18.36 -8.02 -10.03
N PHE A 232 17.40 -8.14 -9.12
CA PHE A 232 17.63 -8.40 -7.70
C PHE A 232 16.84 -9.62 -7.21
N LEU A 233 17.48 -10.45 -6.38
CA LEU A 233 16.81 -11.41 -5.52
C LEU A 233 17.13 -11.09 -4.05
N ILE A 234 16.10 -10.75 -3.29
CA ILE A 234 16.23 -10.23 -1.92
C ILE A 234 15.38 -11.08 -0.98
N THR A 235 15.98 -11.54 0.11
CA THR A 235 15.28 -12.38 1.10
C THR A 235 15.84 -12.23 2.49
N ASP A 236 15.03 -12.53 3.51
CA ASP A 236 15.45 -12.53 4.91
C ASP A 236 15.98 -11.15 5.37
N ILE A 237 15.21 -10.10 5.10
CA ILE A 237 15.56 -8.71 5.41
C ILE A 237 14.71 -8.19 6.58
N ASP A 238 15.38 -7.59 7.57
CA ASP A 238 14.73 -6.78 8.60
C ASP A 238 15.20 -5.32 8.44
N ASN A 239 14.26 -4.41 8.30
CA ASN A 239 14.50 -2.98 8.04
C ASN A 239 15.22 -2.73 6.70
N GLY A 240 14.46 -2.75 5.59
CA GLY A 240 14.97 -2.55 4.24
C GLY A 240 14.45 -1.27 3.58
N ILE A 241 15.32 -0.51 2.91
CA ILE A 241 14.98 0.69 2.14
C ILE A 241 15.44 0.51 0.69
N PHE A 242 14.52 0.61 -0.26
CA PHE A 242 14.79 0.51 -1.69
C PHE A 242 14.22 1.76 -2.36
N ARG A 243 15.05 2.65 -2.89
CA ARG A 243 14.52 3.90 -3.45
C ARG A 243 15.24 4.49 -4.63
N LYS A 244 14.52 5.14 -5.54
CA LYS A 244 15.10 5.80 -6.73
C LYS A 244 15.92 4.81 -7.55
N ILE A 245 15.28 3.71 -7.97
CA ILE A 245 15.90 2.64 -8.73
C ILE A 245 15.20 2.60 -10.08
N ASN A 246 15.97 2.77 -11.16
CA ASN A 246 15.50 2.44 -12.50
C ASN A 246 15.92 1.02 -12.89
N ILE A 247 15.03 0.28 -13.54
CA ILE A 247 15.24 -1.13 -13.91
C ILE A 247 14.94 -1.31 -15.39
N THR A 248 15.86 -1.96 -16.12
CA THR A 248 15.66 -2.32 -17.54
C THR A 248 16.03 -3.78 -17.75
N ASN A 249 15.08 -4.68 -17.57
CA ASN A 249 15.34 -6.12 -17.53
C ASN A 249 14.29 -6.94 -18.30
N GLU A 250 14.64 -8.11 -18.82
CA GLU A 250 13.67 -8.95 -19.55
C GLU A 250 12.88 -9.91 -18.62
N SER A 251 13.15 -9.87 -17.32
CA SER A 251 12.43 -10.62 -16.28
C SER A 251 12.30 -9.69 -15.08
N ASP A 252 12.14 -10.23 -13.87
CA ASP A 252 11.75 -9.42 -12.73
C ASP A 252 12.79 -8.36 -12.37
N GLY A 253 12.31 -7.24 -11.85
CA GLY A 253 13.14 -6.19 -11.31
C GLY A 253 13.59 -6.49 -9.87
N LEU A 254 12.74 -6.09 -8.93
CA LEU A 254 12.93 -6.38 -7.50
C LEU A 254 12.15 -7.64 -7.13
N HIS A 255 12.84 -8.78 -7.00
CA HIS A 255 12.22 -10.03 -6.60
C HIS A 255 12.47 -10.33 -5.12
N PHE A 256 11.39 -10.39 -4.34
CA PHE A 256 11.41 -10.50 -2.90
C PHE A 256 10.88 -11.85 -2.42
N GLN A 257 11.59 -12.49 -1.50
CA GLN A 257 11.19 -13.76 -0.86
C GLN A 257 11.24 -13.68 0.67
N PRO A 258 10.42 -14.46 1.39
CA PRO A 258 10.32 -14.39 2.85
C PRO A 258 11.55 -14.92 3.60
N PRO A 259 11.72 -14.54 4.88
CA PRO A 259 10.92 -13.55 5.59
C PRO A 259 11.32 -12.12 5.22
N LEU A 260 10.39 -11.18 5.32
CA LEU A 260 10.65 -9.76 5.13
C LEU A 260 9.92 -8.96 6.20
N LYS A 261 10.61 -8.00 6.80
CA LYS A 261 10.06 -7.19 7.88
C LYS A 261 10.49 -5.73 7.75
N ASN A 262 9.54 -4.81 7.92
CA ASN A 262 9.79 -3.37 7.92
C ASN A 262 10.46 -2.90 6.61
N ILE A 263 9.79 -3.12 5.49
CA ILE A 263 10.36 -2.82 4.16
C ILE A 263 9.71 -1.56 3.59
N THR A 264 10.52 -0.65 3.08
CA THR A 264 10.11 0.58 2.39
C THR A 264 10.65 0.58 0.97
N ILE A 265 9.77 0.70 -0.02
CA ILE A 265 10.11 0.72 -1.46
C ILE A 265 9.52 1.99 -2.07
N GLU A 266 10.35 2.88 -2.62
CA GLU A 266 9.90 4.22 -3.04
C GLU A 266 10.55 4.68 -4.34
N ASP A 267 9.80 5.34 -5.22
CA ASP A 267 10.36 5.94 -6.44
C ASP A 267 11.06 4.88 -7.33
N ILE A 268 10.33 3.81 -7.67
CA ILE A 268 10.81 2.75 -8.55
C ILE A 268 10.25 2.97 -9.95
N SER A 269 11.11 2.93 -10.95
CA SER A 269 10.71 2.99 -12.35
C SER A 269 11.38 1.88 -13.14
N GLY A 270 10.78 1.44 -14.24
CA GLY A 270 11.48 0.53 -15.11
C GLY A 270 10.67 -0.05 -16.23
N VAL A 271 11.36 -0.80 -17.08
CA VAL A 271 10.82 -1.61 -18.15
C VAL A 271 11.23 -3.05 -17.85
N THR A 272 10.27 -3.87 -17.39
CA THR A 272 10.44 -5.32 -17.27
C THR A 272 9.63 -6.05 -18.34
N HIS A 273 9.87 -7.34 -18.61
CA HIS A 273 8.96 -8.19 -19.40
C HIS A 273 8.35 -9.31 -18.55
N ASP A 274 8.27 -9.03 -17.26
CA ASP A 274 7.74 -9.86 -16.16
C ASP A 274 7.44 -8.85 -15.03
N ASP A 275 7.43 -9.29 -13.77
CA ASP A 275 7.13 -8.42 -12.62
C ASP A 275 8.17 -7.31 -12.35
N LEU A 276 7.76 -6.04 -12.29
CA LEU A 276 8.66 -4.96 -11.84
C LEU A 276 9.05 -5.14 -10.36
N ILE A 277 8.07 -5.46 -9.51
CA ILE A 277 8.25 -5.79 -8.10
C ILE A 277 7.44 -7.06 -7.80
N SER A 278 8.13 -8.14 -7.45
CA SER A 278 7.51 -9.42 -7.13
C SER A 278 7.72 -9.77 -5.67
N PHE A 279 6.65 -10.21 -5.00
CA PHE A 279 6.72 -10.83 -3.67
C PHE A 279 6.24 -12.28 -3.75
N THR A 280 7.17 -13.22 -3.67
CA THR A 280 6.90 -14.65 -3.81
C THR A 280 7.27 -15.37 -2.52
N MET A 281 6.41 -16.23 -2.00
CA MET A 281 6.68 -16.98 -0.77
C MET A 281 7.52 -18.24 -1.04
N GLY A 282 8.66 -18.05 -1.72
CA GLY A 282 9.46 -19.09 -2.38
C GLY A 282 9.36 -18.96 -3.91
N ASP A 283 9.99 -19.85 -4.65
CA ASP A 283 9.97 -19.81 -6.13
C ASP A 283 10.30 -21.21 -6.67
N TYR A 284 10.38 -21.41 -7.99
CA TYR A 284 10.98 -22.59 -8.60
C TYR A 284 12.27 -22.96 -7.86
N PRO A 285 12.57 -24.25 -7.65
CA PRO A 285 13.76 -24.66 -6.89
C PRO A 285 15.05 -23.96 -7.35
N ARG A 286 15.18 -23.71 -8.67
CA ARG A 286 16.26 -22.92 -9.27
C ARG A 286 16.42 -21.51 -8.72
N TYR A 287 15.37 -20.85 -8.25
CA TYR A 287 15.40 -19.46 -7.78
C TYR A 287 14.95 -19.28 -6.32
N SER A 288 14.65 -20.38 -5.63
CA SER A 288 14.10 -20.32 -4.29
C SER A 288 15.20 -20.28 -3.23
N LEU A 289 15.25 -19.18 -2.47
CA LEU A 289 16.11 -19.01 -1.30
C LEU A 289 15.30 -18.85 -0.01
N GLY A 290 14.23 -18.06 -0.06
CA GLY A 290 13.34 -17.78 1.06
C GLY A 290 12.03 -18.54 0.93
N GLN A 291 11.79 -19.55 1.77
CA GLN A 291 10.63 -20.45 1.64
C GLN A 291 9.70 -20.43 2.86
N THR A 292 10.06 -19.72 3.92
CA THR A 292 9.30 -19.72 5.18
C THR A 292 9.38 -18.35 5.83
N GLY A 293 8.26 -17.93 6.41
CA GLY A 293 8.16 -16.70 7.19
C GLY A 293 7.28 -15.66 6.50
N ASN A 294 6.79 -14.71 7.28
CA ASN A 294 5.88 -13.70 6.75
C ASN A 294 6.62 -12.64 5.94
N VAL A 295 5.86 -11.96 5.10
CA VAL A 295 6.22 -10.65 4.53
C VAL A 295 5.34 -9.64 5.23
N GLU A 296 5.93 -8.87 6.16
CA GLU A 296 5.16 -8.03 7.06
C GLU A 296 5.68 -6.59 7.17
N ASN A 297 4.75 -5.65 7.35
CA ASN A 297 5.01 -4.22 7.47
C ASN A 297 5.78 -3.68 6.25
N VAL A 298 5.17 -3.78 5.08
CA VAL A 298 5.75 -3.35 3.81
C VAL A 298 5.01 -2.13 3.28
N PHE A 299 5.76 -1.07 2.96
CA PHE A 299 5.25 0.13 2.33
C PHE A 299 5.90 0.32 0.97
N VAL A 300 5.07 0.40 -0.08
CA VAL A 300 5.51 0.63 -1.46
C VAL A 300 4.83 1.89 -1.97
N ARG A 301 5.59 2.85 -2.51
CA ARG A 301 5.00 4.05 -3.11
C ARG A 301 5.75 4.58 -4.32
N ASN A 302 5.03 5.30 -5.19
CA ASN A 302 5.59 5.97 -6.37
C ASN A 302 6.27 4.97 -7.31
N VAL A 303 5.49 4.05 -7.89
CA VAL A 303 5.99 3.06 -8.84
C VAL A 303 5.53 3.43 -10.25
N TYR A 304 6.45 3.38 -11.21
CA TYR A 304 6.18 3.66 -12.62
C TYR A 304 6.59 2.49 -13.51
N GLY A 305 5.61 1.84 -14.14
CA GLY A 305 5.86 0.82 -15.17
C GLY A 305 6.02 1.42 -16.56
N GLY A 306 7.04 0.99 -17.30
CA GLY A 306 7.24 1.34 -18.71
C GLY A 306 6.47 0.43 -19.67
N GLU A 307 6.49 0.77 -20.97
CA GLU A 307 5.56 0.27 -22.01
C GLU A 307 5.51 -1.25 -22.24
N THR A 308 6.42 -2.03 -21.66
CA THR A 308 6.43 -3.50 -21.79
C THR A 308 6.39 -4.26 -20.46
N THR A 309 6.24 -3.56 -19.34
CA THR A 309 6.13 -4.13 -17.98
C THR A 309 4.91 -5.04 -17.88
N ASP A 310 5.04 -6.29 -17.44
CA ASP A 310 3.88 -7.20 -17.32
C ASP A 310 3.03 -6.82 -16.10
N GLU A 311 3.56 -7.04 -14.90
CA GLU A 311 2.98 -6.61 -13.63
C GLU A 311 3.84 -5.52 -12.99
N LEU A 312 3.21 -4.53 -12.35
CA LEU A 312 3.95 -3.64 -11.46
C LEU A 312 4.20 -4.32 -10.11
N ILE A 313 3.18 -5.00 -9.60
CA ILE A 313 3.20 -5.71 -8.31
C ILE A 313 2.66 -7.13 -8.50
N LYS A 314 3.44 -8.13 -8.11
CA LYS A 314 2.96 -9.52 -7.95
C LYS A 314 3.06 -9.99 -6.50
N MET A 315 2.08 -10.76 -6.05
CA MET A 315 2.07 -11.43 -4.75
C MET A 315 1.58 -12.87 -4.90
N VAL A 316 2.36 -13.85 -4.43
CA VAL A 316 1.97 -15.26 -4.53
C VAL A 316 2.62 -16.16 -3.47
N GLY A 317 1.91 -17.23 -3.12
CA GLY A 317 2.34 -18.28 -2.20
C GLY A 317 2.01 -18.08 -0.73
N SER A 318 2.29 -19.12 0.04
CA SER A 318 2.17 -19.17 1.51
C SER A 318 3.35 -19.92 2.17
N GLY A 319 4.45 -20.11 1.44
CA GLY A 319 5.65 -20.76 1.95
C GLY A 319 5.55 -22.28 1.90
N ILE A 320 6.68 -22.95 2.06
CA ILE A 320 6.80 -24.42 1.98
C ILE A 320 5.91 -25.15 3.01
N ASP A 321 5.67 -24.52 4.16
CA ASP A 321 4.83 -25.02 5.23
C ASP A 321 3.36 -24.58 5.10
N GLY A 322 3.05 -23.76 4.11
CA GLY A 322 1.74 -23.17 3.87
C GLY A 322 1.27 -22.19 4.94
N ASN A 323 2.14 -21.70 5.82
CA ASN A 323 1.75 -20.84 6.95
C ASN A 323 2.12 -19.37 6.80
N SER A 324 2.91 -19.02 5.80
CA SER A 324 3.38 -17.65 5.57
C SER A 324 2.24 -16.75 5.09
N VAL A 325 2.26 -15.49 5.53
CA VAL A 325 1.21 -14.50 5.27
C VAL A 325 1.82 -13.17 4.80
N PHE A 326 1.15 -12.52 3.85
CA PHE A 326 1.39 -11.11 3.51
C PHE A 326 0.61 -10.21 4.48
N LYS A 327 1.30 -9.49 5.35
CA LYS A 327 0.72 -8.80 6.50
C LYS A 327 1.05 -7.32 6.53
N ASN A 328 0.05 -6.47 6.79
CA ASN A 328 0.23 -5.02 6.94
C ASN A 328 1.00 -4.41 5.76
N MET A 329 0.49 -4.61 4.55
CA MET A 329 1.12 -4.10 3.33
C MET A 329 0.30 -2.94 2.76
N ARG A 330 0.99 -1.88 2.35
CA ARG A 330 0.36 -0.70 1.75
C ARG A 330 1.11 -0.28 0.49
N PHE A 331 0.37 -0.15 -0.61
CA PHE A 331 0.85 0.24 -1.91
C PHE A 331 0.19 1.55 -2.34
N GLU A 332 0.98 2.55 -2.74
CA GLU A 332 0.49 3.88 -3.13
C GLU A 332 1.07 4.36 -4.45
N ASN A 333 0.29 5.14 -5.20
CA ASN A 333 0.79 5.90 -6.36
C ASN A 333 1.44 4.98 -7.41
N LEU A 334 0.69 3.99 -7.90
CA LEU A 334 1.12 3.16 -9.02
C LEU A 334 0.71 3.82 -10.33
N SER A 335 1.63 3.95 -11.28
CA SER A 335 1.41 4.66 -12.54
C SER A 335 2.20 4.07 -13.71
N GLY A 336 1.98 4.60 -14.92
CA GLY A 336 2.68 4.16 -16.13
C GLY A 336 1.86 3.16 -16.93
N PHE A 337 2.48 2.08 -17.39
CA PHE A 337 1.90 1.06 -18.25
C PHE A 337 2.10 -0.35 -17.68
N SER A 338 1.16 -1.24 -17.95
CA SER A 338 1.26 -2.68 -17.70
C SER A 338 0.66 -3.44 -18.88
N THR A 339 1.33 -4.48 -19.39
CA THR A 339 0.89 -5.28 -20.56
C THR A 339 -0.16 -6.33 -20.17
N ILE A 340 -0.17 -6.80 -18.91
CA ILE A 340 -1.09 -7.84 -18.43
C ILE A 340 -2.04 -7.27 -17.36
N VAL A 341 -1.51 -7.00 -16.18
CA VAL A 341 -2.25 -6.51 -15.02
C VAL A 341 -1.32 -5.74 -14.08
N PRO A 342 -1.63 -4.50 -13.67
CA PRO A 342 -0.78 -3.73 -12.78
C PRO A 342 -0.53 -4.41 -11.44
N VAL A 343 -1.57 -5.05 -10.87
CA VAL A 343 -1.49 -5.77 -9.59
C VAL A 343 -2.03 -7.18 -9.74
N CYS A 344 -1.16 -8.15 -9.53
CA CYS A 344 -1.47 -9.57 -9.58
C CYS A 344 -1.30 -10.21 -8.20
N ILE A 345 -2.38 -10.70 -7.61
CA ILE A 345 -2.36 -11.51 -6.40
C ILE A 345 -2.90 -12.87 -6.80
N LEU A 346 -2.05 -13.88 -6.90
CA LEU A 346 -2.46 -15.20 -7.35
C LEU A 346 -2.87 -16.08 -6.16
N LYS A 347 -3.78 -17.04 -6.39
CA LYS A 347 -3.99 -18.13 -5.42
C LYS A 347 -2.77 -19.00 -5.32
N GLU A 348 -2.34 -19.40 -6.50
CA GLU A 348 -1.23 -20.27 -6.76
C GLU A 348 -0.56 -19.85 -8.07
N ASP A 349 0.75 -20.01 -8.15
CA ASP A 349 1.45 -19.91 -9.42
C ASP A 349 1.39 -21.27 -10.12
N GLN A 350 0.73 -21.33 -11.27
CA GLN A 350 0.46 -22.59 -11.98
C GLN A 350 1.56 -23.00 -12.94
N ALA A 351 2.58 -22.18 -13.13
CA ALA A 351 3.60 -22.46 -14.13
C ALA A 351 4.47 -23.68 -13.76
N VAL A 352 4.64 -24.01 -12.47
CA VAL A 352 5.10 -25.34 -12.00
C VAL A 352 4.45 -25.65 -10.64
N SER A 353 4.11 -26.93 -10.41
CA SER A 353 3.68 -27.41 -9.09
C SER A 353 4.76 -27.13 -8.04
N ASN A 354 4.51 -26.15 -7.18
CA ASN A 354 5.44 -25.73 -6.15
C ASN A 354 4.69 -25.46 -4.84
N PRO A 355 4.93 -26.24 -3.77
CA PRO A 355 4.23 -26.07 -2.49
C PRO A 355 4.37 -24.67 -1.88
N CYS A 356 5.50 -24.00 -2.14
CA CYS A 356 5.74 -22.63 -1.68
C CYS A 356 4.73 -21.62 -2.25
N LEU A 357 4.33 -21.84 -3.51
CA LEU A 357 3.54 -20.92 -4.31
C LEU A 357 2.05 -21.26 -4.30
N LEU A 358 1.55 -21.92 -3.25
CA LEU A 358 0.13 -22.24 -3.09
C LEU A 358 -0.54 -21.34 -2.04
N ASN A 359 -1.86 -21.23 -2.15
CA ASN A 359 -2.77 -20.70 -1.13
C ASN A 359 -2.37 -19.35 -0.52
N THR A 360 -2.14 -18.33 -1.36
CA THR A 360 -1.82 -16.98 -0.88
C THR A 360 -2.77 -16.47 0.20
N LYS A 361 -2.19 -15.95 1.28
CA LYS A 361 -2.91 -15.46 2.46
C LYS A 361 -2.59 -13.98 2.69
N LEU A 362 -3.64 -13.20 2.95
CA LEU A 362 -3.53 -11.76 3.18
C LEU A 362 -4.00 -11.40 4.59
N GLU A 363 -3.35 -10.43 5.21
CA GLU A 363 -3.83 -9.78 6.43
C GLU A 363 -3.56 -8.27 6.30
N ASN A 364 -4.60 -7.45 6.22
CA ASN A 364 -4.46 -5.99 6.13
C ASN A 364 -3.57 -5.53 4.95
N VAL A 365 -3.98 -5.89 3.72
CA VAL A 365 -3.31 -5.47 2.48
C VAL A 365 -4.14 -4.40 1.78
N SER A 366 -3.49 -3.29 1.39
CA SER A 366 -4.17 -2.14 0.80
C SER A 366 -3.45 -1.50 -0.37
N PHE A 367 -4.23 -1.04 -1.35
CA PHE A 367 -3.77 -0.32 -2.54
C PHE A 367 -4.49 1.03 -2.64
N GLU A 368 -3.76 2.10 -2.92
CA GLU A 368 -4.30 3.46 -3.01
C GLU A 368 -3.69 4.24 -4.18
N ASN A 369 -4.52 5.04 -4.86
CA ASN A 369 -4.10 5.93 -5.96
C ASN A 369 -3.43 5.17 -7.11
N ILE A 370 -4.23 4.38 -7.82
CA ILE A 370 -3.78 3.54 -8.94
C ILE A 370 -4.20 4.19 -10.25
N ASN A 371 -3.22 4.55 -11.08
CA ASN A 371 -3.39 5.26 -12.34
C ASN A 371 -2.45 4.69 -13.41
N VAL A 372 -2.68 3.42 -13.77
CA VAL A 372 -1.86 2.66 -14.73
C VAL A 372 -2.66 2.43 -16.00
N VAL A 373 -2.02 2.58 -17.15
CA VAL A 373 -2.59 2.25 -18.45
C VAL A 373 -2.44 0.74 -18.68
N VAL A 374 -3.53 0.08 -19.06
CA VAL A 374 -3.54 -1.36 -19.38
C VAL A 374 -4.13 -1.57 -20.77
N PRO A 375 -3.63 -2.53 -21.59
CA PRO A 375 -4.08 -2.74 -22.96
C PRO A 375 -5.47 -3.36 -23.02
N SER A 376 -6.05 -3.36 -24.22
CA SER A 376 -7.45 -3.72 -24.42
C SER A 376 -7.71 -5.16 -24.00
N GLY A 377 -8.68 -5.36 -23.11
CA GLY A 377 -8.98 -6.70 -22.56
C GLY A 377 -8.25 -7.00 -21.26
N GLY A 378 -7.30 -6.14 -20.87
CA GLY A 378 -6.57 -6.22 -19.61
C GLY A 378 -7.45 -5.92 -18.39
N GLN A 379 -6.86 -6.06 -17.21
CA GLN A 379 -7.53 -5.77 -15.94
C GLN A 379 -6.60 -4.98 -15.02
N TYR A 380 -7.15 -4.21 -14.09
CA TYR A 380 -6.32 -3.43 -13.14
C TYR A 380 -5.84 -4.29 -11.97
N PHE A 381 -6.70 -5.21 -11.53
CA PHE A 381 -6.39 -6.14 -10.46
C PHE A 381 -6.83 -7.56 -10.85
N LEU A 382 -5.95 -8.52 -10.57
CA LEU A 382 -6.29 -9.94 -10.51
C LEU A 382 -6.09 -10.41 -9.06
N VAL A 383 -7.14 -10.88 -8.40
CA VAL A 383 -7.11 -11.27 -6.99
C VAL A 383 -7.60 -12.69 -6.82
N GLY A 384 -6.69 -13.57 -6.42
CA GLY A 384 -6.89 -15.00 -6.20
C GLY A 384 -6.54 -15.47 -4.79
N ALA A 385 -6.46 -14.64 -3.76
CA ALA A 385 -6.04 -15.12 -2.44
C ALA A 385 -6.98 -16.21 -1.85
N ALA A 386 -6.40 -17.23 -1.21
CA ALA A 386 -7.11 -18.34 -0.58
C ALA A 386 -7.70 -18.01 0.80
N SER A 387 -7.23 -16.92 1.41
CA SER A 387 -7.78 -16.36 2.65
C SER A 387 -7.30 -14.93 2.83
N GLY A 388 -8.07 -14.14 3.58
CA GLY A 388 -7.64 -12.83 4.05
C GLY A 388 -8.56 -11.68 3.66
N ASP A 389 -8.00 -10.48 3.81
CA ASP A 389 -8.67 -9.21 3.54
C ASP A 389 -7.86 -8.35 2.57
N ILE A 390 -8.57 -7.64 1.69
CA ILE A 390 -7.97 -6.67 0.78
C ILE A 390 -8.80 -5.38 0.69
N THR A 391 -8.11 -4.25 0.61
CA THR A 391 -8.71 -2.94 0.37
C THR A 391 -8.10 -2.25 -0.85
N ILE A 392 -8.92 -1.81 -1.79
CA ILE A 392 -8.50 -1.04 -2.97
C ILE A 392 -9.20 0.31 -2.92
N LYS A 393 -8.43 1.40 -2.95
CA LYS A 393 -8.91 2.78 -2.82
C LYS A 393 -8.44 3.67 -3.96
N LYS A 394 -9.21 4.70 -4.31
CA LYS A 394 -8.78 5.74 -5.27
C LYS A 394 -8.27 5.15 -6.58
N LEU A 395 -8.98 4.12 -7.06
CA LEU A 395 -8.68 3.49 -8.35
C LEU A 395 -9.24 4.39 -9.45
N ARG A 396 -8.34 4.88 -10.32
CA ARG A 396 -8.75 5.54 -11.56
C ARG A 396 -8.75 4.51 -12.68
N VAL A 397 -9.93 4.28 -13.25
CA VAL A 397 -10.09 3.46 -14.44
C VAL A 397 -10.27 4.41 -15.62
N ASP A 398 -9.22 4.52 -16.45
CA ASP A 398 -9.31 5.20 -17.74
C ASP A 398 -9.83 4.22 -18.80
N LEU A 399 -11.01 4.50 -19.33
CA LEU A 399 -11.76 3.60 -20.21
C LEU A 399 -11.61 3.99 -21.67
N SER A 400 -10.38 3.97 -22.18
CA SER A 400 -10.14 4.06 -23.61
C SER A 400 -10.36 2.74 -24.37
N ILE A 401 -10.50 1.59 -23.67
CA ILE A 401 -10.51 0.21 -24.23
C ILE A 401 -11.22 -0.83 -23.31
N THR A 402 -11.45 -2.07 -23.80
CA THR A 402 -12.28 -3.15 -23.19
C THR A 402 -11.72 -3.78 -21.90
N ASN A 403 -11.44 -2.97 -20.88
CA ASN A 403 -10.74 -3.43 -19.68
C ASN A 403 -11.70 -3.87 -18.57
N LYS A 404 -11.23 -4.73 -17.66
CA LYS A 404 -11.91 -5.06 -16.41
C LYS A 404 -11.31 -4.23 -15.29
N GLY A 405 -12.12 -3.82 -14.31
CA GLY A 405 -11.58 -3.13 -13.13
C GLY A 405 -10.86 -4.11 -12.21
N VAL A 406 -11.55 -4.57 -11.18
CA VAL A 406 -11.06 -5.56 -10.21
C VAL A 406 -11.66 -6.91 -10.52
N VAL A 407 -10.81 -7.91 -10.75
CA VAL A 407 -11.22 -9.29 -11.00
C VAL A 407 -10.79 -10.17 -9.83
N PHE A 408 -11.78 -10.69 -9.14
CA PHE A 408 -11.62 -11.74 -8.16
C PHE A 408 -11.75 -13.08 -8.88
N GLN A 409 -10.69 -13.88 -8.89
CA GLN A 409 -10.68 -15.18 -9.57
C GLN A 409 -10.06 -16.22 -8.65
N ARG A 410 -10.81 -17.28 -8.39
CA ARG A 410 -10.39 -18.36 -7.52
C ARG A 410 -10.00 -17.89 -6.11
N CYS A 411 -10.80 -17.01 -5.50
CA CYS A 411 -10.47 -16.41 -4.21
C CYS A 411 -11.48 -16.74 -3.10
N ASN A 412 -10.98 -16.94 -1.90
CA ASN A 412 -11.76 -17.16 -0.69
C ASN A 412 -11.38 -16.06 0.31
N LEU A 413 -12.18 -15.01 0.41
CA LEU A 413 -11.88 -13.81 1.18
C LEU A 413 -12.91 -13.63 2.30
N GLU A 414 -12.46 -13.21 3.47
CA GLU A 414 -13.37 -12.77 4.52
C GLU A 414 -13.96 -11.41 4.12
N LYS A 415 -13.10 -10.49 3.66
CA LYS A 415 -13.52 -9.15 3.27
C LYS A 415 -12.76 -8.60 2.06
N ALA A 416 -13.51 -8.09 1.09
CA ALA A 416 -12.99 -7.30 -0.03
C ALA A 416 -13.63 -5.91 -0.02
N ILE A 417 -12.82 -4.85 0.09
CA ILE A 417 -13.28 -3.46 0.12
C ILE A 417 -12.78 -2.72 -1.11
N ILE A 418 -13.71 -2.11 -1.84
CA ILE A 418 -13.48 -1.24 -3.00
C ILE A 418 -14.03 0.16 -2.66
N ASP A 419 -13.16 1.16 -2.60
CA ASP A 419 -13.44 2.49 -2.03
C ASP A 419 -13.00 3.60 -3.00
N ASP A 420 -13.77 4.69 -3.09
CA ASP A 420 -13.42 5.89 -3.87
C ASP A 420 -12.96 5.57 -5.31
N VAL A 421 -13.70 4.70 -6.01
CA VAL A 421 -13.40 4.35 -7.40
C VAL A 421 -13.97 5.40 -8.32
N ILE A 422 -13.10 5.93 -9.19
CA ILE A 422 -13.45 6.91 -10.21
C ILE A 422 -13.25 6.28 -11.58
N VAL A 423 -14.34 6.16 -12.34
CA VAL A 423 -14.32 5.71 -13.72
C VAL A 423 -14.52 6.92 -14.64
N LYS A 424 -13.55 7.21 -15.53
CA LYS A 424 -13.59 8.39 -16.44
C LYS A 424 -13.42 7.98 -17.91
N ASP A 425 -14.04 8.78 -18.78
CA ASP A 425 -13.81 8.82 -20.23
C ASP A 425 -14.08 7.52 -21.05
N ALA A 426 -15.12 6.77 -20.68
CA ALA A 426 -15.68 5.69 -21.51
C ALA A 426 -16.36 6.21 -22.79
N ASN A 427 -15.60 6.45 -23.85
CA ASN A 427 -16.13 6.73 -25.19
C ASN A 427 -17.18 5.70 -25.70
N ALA A 428 -18.08 6.10 -26.61
CA ALA A 428 -19.41 5.49 -26.74
C ALA A 428 -19.55 4.11 -27.45
N ALA A 429 -18.59 3.19 -27.35
CA ALA A 429 -18.70 1.84 -27.92
C ALA A 429 -17.96 0.79 -27.07
N PHE A 430 -18.38 0.61 -25.81
CA PHE A 430 -17.65 -0.23 -24.87
C PHE A 430 -18.52 -1.25 -24.14
N THR A 431 -18.16 -2.52 -24.32
CA THR A 431 -18.44 -3.61 -23.39
C THR A 431 -17.30 -3.71 -22.38
N MET A 432 -17.25 -2.81 -21.39
CA MET A 432 -16.64 -3.23 -20.12
C MET A 432 -17.42 -4.44 -19.63
N SER A 433 -16.82 -5.61 -19.40
CA SER A 433 -17.60 -6.69 -18.80
C SER A 433 -18.05 -6.34 -17.37
N SER A 434 -17.20 -5.69 -16.55
CA SER A 434 -17.56 -5.23 -15.20
C SER A 434 -16.51 -4.35 -14.51
N ILE A 435 -16.92 -3.48 -13.59
CA ILE A 435 -16.00 -2.75 -12.68
C ILE A 435 -15.45 -3.70 -11.63
N VAL A 436 -16.32 -4.49 -11.00
CA VAL A 436 -15.94 -5.58 -10.11
C VAL A 436 -16.46 -6.88 -10.71
N ARG A 437 -15.56 -7.83 -10.93
CA ARG A 437 -15.88 -9.19 -11.39
C ARG A 437 -15.52 -10.20 -10.32
N VAL A 438 -16.37 -11.19 -10.11
CA VAL A 438 -16.10 -12.35 -9.27
C VAL A 438 -16.31 -13.59 -10.10
N ASP A 439 -15.21 -14.27 -10.45
CA ASP A 439 -15.19 -15.53 -11.18
C ASP A 439 -14.82 -16.69 -10.25
N ASN A 440 -15.77 -17.07 -9.39
CA ASN A 440 -15.57 -18.06 -8.32
C ASN A 440 -16.64 -19.17 -8.37
N THR A 441 -16.21 -20.39 -8.73
CA THR A 441 -17.13 -21.54 -8.85
C THR A 441 -17.31 -22.33 -7.55
N THR A 442 -16.36 -22.23 -6.61
CA THR A 442 -16.41 -22.97 -5.32
C THR A 442 -15.94 -22.17 -4.10
N GLU A 443 -15.28 -21.03 -4.30
CA GLU A 443 -14.72 -20.22 -3.22
C GLU A 443 -15.60 -19.01 -2.91
N VAL A 444 -15.51 -18.50 -1.68
CA VAL A 444 -16.48 -17.54 -1.14
C VAL A 444 -15.80 -16.24 -0.75
N ILE A 445 -16.30 -15.12 -1.27
CA ILE A 445 -16.10 -13.80 -0.69
C ILE A 445 -17.26 -13.57 0.29
N ARG A 446 -16.98 -13.51 1.59
CA ARG A 446 -18.07 -13.31 2.56
C ARG A 446 -18.66 -11.91 2.46
N GLN A 447 -17.82 -10.90 2.35
CA GLN A 447 -18.25 -9.51 2.22
C GLN A 447 -17.53 -8.81 1.08
N LEU A 448 -18.28 -8.39 0.06
CA LEU A 448 -17.84 -7.46 -0.97
C LEU A 448 -18.42 -6.08 -0.68
N ILE A 449 -17.58 -5.08 -0.41
CA ILE A 449 -18.01 -3.73 -0.06
C ILE A 449 -17.57 -2.77 -1.16
N ILE A 450 -18.49 -1.99 -1.71
CA ILE A 450 -18.26 -0.94 -2.70
C ILE A 450 -18.82 0.36 -2.12
N LYS A 451 -17.99 1.39 -1.93
CA LYS A 451 -18.47 2.63 -1.33
C LYS A 451 -17.82 3.89 -1.88
N ASP A 452 -18.49 5.02 -1.65
CA ASP A 452 -18.00 6.38 -1.94
C ASP A 452 -17.50 6.55 -3.38
N SER A 453 -18.05 5.76 -4.32
CA SER A 453 -17.54 5.63 -5.68
C SER A 453 -18.43 6.33 -6.70
N ASN A 454 -17.80 6.96 -7.69
CA ASN A 454 -18.48 7.63 -8.80
C ASN A 454 -18.24 6.88 -10.11
N LEU A 455 -19.23 6.07 -10.48
CA LEU A 455 -19.14 5.08 -11.55
C LEU A 455 -19.87 5.59 -12.78
N ILE A 456 -19.20 6.47 -13.53
CA ILE A 456 -19.75 7.06 -14.75
C ILE A 456 -19.32 6.21 -15.94
N ASN A 457 -20.26 5.51 -16.55
CA ASN A 457 -20.07 5.00 -17.91
C ASN A 457 -20.73 5.98 -18.88
N ARG A 458 -20.12 6.23 -20.03
CA ARG A 458 -20.62 7.16 -21.06
C ARG A 458 -21.03 6.42 -22.34
N SER A 459 -20.99 5.09 -22.33
CA SER A 459 -21.39 4.26 -23.48
C SER A 459 -22.76 3.60 -23.25
N ASP A 460 -23.55 3.53 -24.33
CA ASP A 460 -24.89 2.93 -24.36
C ASP A 460 -24.83 1.38 -24.40
N THR A 461 -23.64 0.82 -24.12
CA THR A 461 -23.26 -0.56 -24.35
C THR A 461 -23.03 -1.34 -23.05
N ALA A 462 -23.19 -2.67 -23.13
CA ALA A 462 -23.40 -3.57 -22.01
C ALA A 462 -22.21 -3.67 -21.04
N GLY A 463 -22.23 -2.86 -19.97
CA GLY A 463 -21.34 -3.04 -18.82
C GLY A 463 -22.05 -3.25 -17.50
N ASN A 464 -21.35 -3.85 -16.54
CA ASN A 464 -21.84 -4.16 -15.20
C ASN A 464 -21.06 -3.39 -14.13
N ILE A 465 -21.70 -2.92 -13.04
CA ILE A 465 -20.93 -2.47 -11.87
C ILE A 465 -20.34 -3.69 -11.16
N VAL A 466 -21.20 -4.63 -10.79
CA VAL A 466 -20.80 -5.92 -10.21
C VAL A 466 -21.24 -7.04 -11.13
N TYR A 467 -20.31 -7.95 -11.42
CA TYR A 467 -20.58 -9.19 -12.13
C TYR A 467 -20.08 -10.37 -11.30
N VAL A 468 -21.00 -11.26 -10.91
CA VAL A 468 -20.67 -12.49 -10.19
C VAL A 468 -21.00 -13.69 -11.08
N THR A 469 -20.00 -14.52 -11.33
CA THR A 469 -20.18 -15.86 -11.90
C THR A 469 -20.04 -16.92 -10.80
N GLY A 470 -21.01 -17.83 -10.70
CA GLY A 470 -21.02 -18.92 -9.71
C GLY A 470 -21.58 -18.59 -8.30
N THR A 471 -21.13 -19.32 -7.28
CA THR A 471 -21.61 -19.22 -5.88
C THR A 471 -20.86 -18.20 -5.03
N GLY A 472 -19.83 -17.55 -5.58
CA GLY A 472 -18.70 -17.07 -4.76
C GLY A 472 -18.84 -15.76 -4.01
N VAL A 473 -20.05 -15.26 -3.75
CA VAL A 473 -20.27 -14.07 -2.90
C VAL A 473 -21.47 -14.28 -1.99
N LYS A 474 -21.31 -14.01 -0.70
CA LYS A 474 -22.41 -14.09 0.27
C LYS A 474 -23.14 -12.76 0.41
N ASP A 475 -22.43 -11.69 0.76
CA ASP A 475 -23.00 -10.37 0.96
C ASP A 475 -22.27 -9.30 0.13
N ILE A 476 -23.04 -8.46 -0.57
CA ILE A 476 -22.57 -7.30 -1.34
C ILE A 476 -23.14 -6.05 -0.67
N PHE A 477 -22.26 -5.13 -0.26
CA PHE A 477 -22.63 -3.85 0.31
C PHE A 477 -22.26 -2.73 -0.65
N VAL A 478 -23.21 -1.86 -0.96
CA VAL A 478 -23.05 -0.71 -1.84
C VAL A 478 -23.55 0.54 -1.13
N SER A 479 -22.69 1.53 -0.92
CA SER A 479 -23.07 2.75 -0.20
C SER A 479 -22.47 4.02 -0.80
N ASN A 480 -23.24 5.11 -0.88
CA ASN A 480 -22.80 6.39 -1.43
C ASN A 480 -22.26 6.26 -2.88
N VAL A 481 -22.81 5.33 -3.67
CA VAL A 481 -22.41 5.13 -5.06
C VAL A 481 -23.31 5.92 -5.99
N LYS A 482 -22.71 6.58 -6.97
CA LYS A 482 -23.41 7.23 -8.08
C LYS A 482 -23.08 6.50 -9.38
N SER A 483 -24.09 6.18 -10.18
CA SER A 483 -23.88 5.67 -11.54
C SER A 483 -24.82 6.30 -12.57
N SER A 484 -24.29 6.48 -13.77
CA SER A 484 -25.03 6.94 -14.96
C SER A 484 -24.65 6.09 -16.16
N SER A 485 -25.64 5.77 -17.02
CA SER A 485 -25.46 5.10 -18.32
C SER A 485 -24.69 3.77 -18.30
N ILE A 486 -24.98 2.90 -17.32
CA ILE A 486 -24.48 1.51 -17.27
C ILE A 486 -25.62 0.55 -17.62
N ALA A 487 -25.34 -0.58 -18.27
CA ALA A 487 -26.40 -1.54 -18.58
C ALA A 487 -26.96 -2.23 -17.32
N ASN A 488 -26.09 -2.76 -16.45
CA ASN A 488 -26.52 -3.39 -15.20
C ASN A 488 -25.74 -2.91 -13.97
N PHE A 489 -26.44 -2.74 -12.86
CA PHE A 489 -25.86 -2.60 -11.54
C PHE A 489 -25.23 -3.94 -11.11
N LEU A 490 -26.01 -5.00 -11.26
CA LEU A 490 -25.65 -6.32 -10.80
C LEU A 490 -26.01 -7.34 -11.86
N LEU A 491 -25.02 -8.13 -12.27
CA LEU A 491 -25.18 -9.32 -13.09
C LEU A 491 -24.82 -10.56 -12.26
N LEU A 492 -25.77 -11.48 -12.13
CA LEU A 492 -25.58 -12.76 -11.46
C LEU A 492 -25.74 -13.89 -12.49
N ASP A 493 -24.63 -14.53 -12.84
CA ASP A 493 -24.57 -15.60 -13.84
C ASP A 493 -23.98 -16.88 -13.25
N GLY A 494 -24.81 -17.72 -12.65
CA GLY A 494 -24.34 -18.97 -12.06
C GLY A 494 -25.38 -19.71 -11.22
N VAL A 495 -24.96 -20.81 -10.61
CA VAL A 495 -25.80 -21.57 -9.68
C VAL A 495 -25.44 -21.12 -8.27
N ASN A 496 -26.36 -20.48 -7.54
CA ASN A 496 -26.18 -20.17 -6.12
C ASN A 496 -27.46 -20.48 -5.34
N THR A 497 -27.43 -21.56 -4.57
CA THR A 497 -28.57 -22.10 -3.82
C THR A 497 -28.70 -21.55 -2.40
N GLU A 498 -27.60 -21.05 -1.81
CA GLU A 498 -27.53 -20.48 -0.45
C GLU A 498 -28.06 -19.05 -0.41
N GLY A 499 -27.92 -18.32 -1.52
CA GLY A 499 -28.47 -17.00 -1.73
C GLY A 499 -27.53 -15.85 -1.40
N ILE A 500 -27.69 -14.74 -2.13
CA ILE A 500 -26.84 -13.55 -2.06
C ILE A 500 -27.61 -12.41 -1.40
N GLY A 501 -27.03 -11.79 -0.37
CA GLY A 501 -27.50 -10.54 0.21
C GLY A 501 -26.91 -9.35 -0.54
N VAL A 502 -27.74 -8.43 -1.03
CA VAL A 502 -27.29 -7.20 -1.69
C VAL A 502 -27.88 -6.02 -0.96
N HIS A 503 -27.02 -5.19 -0.36
CA HIS A 503 -27.38 -4.10 0.52
C HIS A 503 -26.97 -2.79 -0.12
N VAL A 504 -27.94 -1.98 -0.57
CA VAL A 504 -27.69 -0.70 -1.21
C VAL A 504 -28.20 0.43 -0.32
N SER A 505 -27.35 1.43 -0.06
CA SER A 505 -27.72 2.58 0.76
C SER A 505 -27.20 3.90 0.19
N ASN A 506 -27.93 5.01 0.39
CA ASN A 506 -27.51 6.36 0.01
C ASN A 506 -26.94 6.48 -1.42
N SER A 507 -27.44 5.66 -2.35
CA SER A 507 -26.86 5.52 -3.68
C SER A 507 -27.85 5.96 -4.76
N LYS A 508 -27.35 6.55 -5.84
CA LYS A 508 -28.14 6.89 -7.03
C LYS A 508 -27.62 6.05 -8.20
N ILE A 509 -28.36 5.02 -8.55
CA ILE A 509 -27.91 3.97 -9.47
C ILE A 509 -28.82 3.98 -10.70
N THR A 510 -28.26 4.29 -11.87
CA THR A 510 -29.00 4.36 -13.13
C THR A 510 -28.76 3.11 -13.98
N CYS A 511 -29.22 1.94 -13.52
CA CYS A 511 -29.07 0.66 -14.23
C CYS A 511 -29.96 -0.46 -13.65
N GLY A 512 -30.06 -1.58 -14.38
CA GLY A 512 -30.90 -2.73 -13.99
C GLY A 512 -30.17 -3.83 -13.20
N ILE A 513 -30.92 -4.81 -12.72
CA ILE A 513 -30.43 -6.07 -12.14
C ILE A 513 -30.70 -7.18 -13.16
N PHE A 514 -29.70 -8.02 -13.41
CA PHE A 514 -29.78 -9.11 -14.37
C PHE A 514 -29.41 -10.42 -13.69
N VAL A 515 -30.32 -11.39 -13.68
CA VAL A 515 -30.12 -12.70 -13.05
C VAL A 515 -30.32 -13.78 -14.10
N VAL A 516 -29.23 -14.43 -14.51
CA VAL A 516 -29.24 -15.43 -15.59
C VAL A 516 -29.34 -16.83 -15.05
N GLY A 517 -28.71 -17.13 -13.92
CA GLY A 517 -28.62 -18.48 -13.40
C GLY A 517 -29.65 -18.81 -12.32
N THR A 518 -29.53 -20.02 -11.76
CA THR A 518 -30.31 -20.49 -10.61
C THR A 518 -29.79 -19.85 -9.34
N VAL A 519 -30.17 -18.60 -9.10
CA VAL A 519 -29.68 -17.78 -7.98
C VAL A 519 -30.85 -17.32 -7.11
N LYS A 520 -30.69 -17.42 -5.80
CA LYS A 520 -31.50 -16.67 -4.83
C LYS A 520 -30.80 -15.35 -4.51
N VAL A 521 -31.47 -14.22 -4.64
CA VAL A 521 -30.92 -12.91 -4.29
C VAL A 521 -31.93 -12.14 -3.46
N SER A 522 -31.48 -11.60 -2.34
CA SER A 522 -32.24 -10.66 -1.51
C SER A 522 -31.58 -9.30 -1.61
N ILE A 523 -32.31 -8.37 -2.22
CA ILE A 523 -31.88 -6.99 -2.41
C ILE A 523 -32.57 -6.14 -1.37
N PHE A 524 -31.78 -5.32 -0.69
CA PHE A 524 -32.21 -4.42 0.34
C PHE A 524 -31.79 -3.01 -0.10
N LEU A 525 -32.73 -2.08 -0.13
CA LEU A 525 -32.53 -0.70 -0.54
C LEU A 525 -32.91 0.22 0.61
N ALA A 526 -32.02 1.12 1.00
CA ALA A 526 -32.26 2.18 1.97
C ALA A 526 -31.85 3.53 1.39
N THR A 527 -32.70 4.56 1.49
CA THR A 527 -32.36 5.94 1.07
C THR A 527 -31.67 6.03 -0.31
N SER A 528 -32.07 5.17 -1.24
CA SER A 528 -31.43 5.00 -2.55
C SER A 528 -32.41 5.26 -3.69
N GLU A 529 -31.89 5.68 -4.82
CA GLU A 529 -32.66 5.90 -6.05
C GLU A 529 -32.12 4.94 -7.11
N ILE A 530 -32.94 3.95 -7.51
CA ILE A 530 -32.61 3.05 -8.62
C ILE A 530 -33.48 3.43 -9.82
N VAL A 531 -32.84 4.05 -10.81
CA VAL A 531 -33.48 4.52 -12.04
C VAL A 531 -33.17 3.54 -13.17
N PRO A 532 -34.15 2.76 -13.65
CA PRO A 532 -33.91 1.85 -14.76
C PRO A 532 -33.72 2.64 -16.07
N ILE A 533 -32.72 2.26 -16.88
CA ILE A 533 -32.55 2.80 -18.25
C ILE A 533 -33.56 2.14 -19.20
N THR A 534 -33.62 0.80 -19.17
CA THR A 534 -34.55 0.01 -20.00
C THR A 534 -35.30 -1.04 -19.19
N ARG A 535 -34.65 -1.63 -18.18
CA ARG A 535 -35.18 -2.70 -17.33
C ARG A 535 -34.63 -2.53 -15.93
N THR A 536 -35.41 -2.94 -14.94
CA THR A 536 -34.99 -2.90 -13.53
C THR A 536 -34.60 -4.28 -13.05
N VAL A 537 -35.34 -5.30 -13.45
CA VAL A 537 -35.01 -6.70 -13.19
C VAL A 537 -35.20 -7.51 -14.46
N HIS A 538 -34.19 -8.29 -14.82
CA HIS A 538 -34.25 -9.24 -15.92
C HIS A 538 -33.91 -10.65 -15.45
N PHE A 539 -34.70 -11.62 -15.92
CA PHE A 539 -34.55 -13.04 -15.64
C PHE A 539 -34.09 -13.75 -16.92
N GLY A 540 -32.91 -14.37 -16.88
CA GLY A 540 -32.40 -15.25 -17.93
C GLY A 540 -32.67 -16.74 -17.68
N SER A 541 -33.22 -17.10 -16.51
CA SER A 541 -33.55 -18.49 -16.15
C SER A 541 -34.86 -18.57 -15.35
N ASP A 542 -35.53 -19.70 -15.52
CA ASP A 542 -36.75 -20.10 -14.83
C ASP A 542 -36.51 -20.50 -13.36
N ALA A 543 -35.28 -20.57 -12.88
CA ALA A 543 -34.98 -20.97 -11.49
C ALA A 543 -34.46 -19.82 -10.62
N ALA A 544 -34.43 -18.60 -11.14
CA ALA A 544 -33.99 -17.41 -10.41
C ALA A 544 -35.05 -16.93 -9.40
N ASN A 545 -34.61 -16.54 -8.20
CA ASN A 545 -35.45 -16.01 -7.14
C ASN A 545 -34.90 -14.66 -6.66
N VAL A 546 -35.62 -13.59 -7.00
CA VAL A 546 -35.28 -12.23 -6.64
C VAL A 546 -36.30 -11.72 -5.62
N ARG A 547 -35.81 -11.31 -4.45
CA ARG A 547 -36.59 -10.58 -3.44
C ARG A 547 -36.05 -9.18 -3.28
N ILE A 548 -36.91 -8.17 -3.42
CA ILE A 548 -36.54 -6.76 -3.24
C ILE A 548 -37.25 -6.24 -1.99
N ASN A 549 -36.49 -5.59 -1.11
CA ASN A 549 -37.00 -4.90 0.07
C ASN A 549 -36.52 -3.45 0.01
N SER A 550 -37.44 -2.50 -0.04
CA SER A 550 -37.13 -1.07 -0.19
C SER A 550 -37.65 -0.27 1.02
N VAL A 551 -36.82 0.61 1.58
CA VAL A 551 -37.24 1.58 2.61
C VAL A 551 -36.71 2.95 2.24
N ASN A 552 -37.61 3.94 2.16
CA ASN A 552 -37.29 5.32 1.76
C ASN A 552 -36.47 5.38 0.46
N SER A 553 -36.67 4.42 -0.44
CA SER A 553 -35.94 4.30 -1.70
C SER A 553 -36.92 4.29 -2.85
N GLU A 554 -36.54 4.90 -3.97
CA GLU A 554 -37.34 4.85 -5.18
C GLU A 554 -36.76 3.80 -6.12
N MET A 555 -37.51 2.73 -6.37
CA MET A 555 -37.21 1.75 -7.40
C MET A 555 -38.45 1.54 -8.24
N ALA A 556 -38.37 1.88 -9.53
CA ALA A 556 -39.40 1.56 -10.51
C ALA A 556 -39.16 0.15 -11.03
N LEU A 557 -40.04 -0.81 -10.74
CA LEU A 557 -39.91 -2.20 -11.22
C LEU A 557 -40.45 -2.34 -12.64
N VAL A 558 -39.56 -2.63 -13.59
CA VAL A 558 -39.84 -2.92 -15.00
C VAL A 558 -39.18 -4.25 -15.38
N THR A 559 -39.94 -5.17 -15.97
CA THR A 559 -39.47 -6.50 -16.40
C THR A 559 -39.99 -6.82 -17.81
N ASN A 560 -39.18 -7.46 -18.67
CA ASN A 560 -39.59 -7.78 -20.04
C ASN A 560 -40.46 -9.04 -20.15
N THR A 561 -40.14 -10.09 -19.38
CA THR A 561 -40.92 -11.32 -19.28
C THR A 561 -40.35 -12.09 -18.09
N LYS A 562 -41.22 -12.60 -17.22
CA LYS A 562 -40.84 -13.43 -16.09
C LYS A 562 -41.08 -14.89 -16.48
N PRO A 563 -40.03 -15.73 -16.61
CA PRO A 563 -40.24 -17.13 -16.91
C PRO A 563 -41.03 -17.85 -15.82
N ALA A 564 -41.78 -18.89 -16.18
CA ALA A 564 -42.83 -19.46 -15.33
C ALA A 564 -42.34 -19.97 -13.96
N GLY A 565 -41.10 -20.47 -13.86
CA GLY A 565 -40.52 -20.95 -12.60
C GLY A 565 -39.88 -19.86 -11.73
N SER A 566 -39.61 -18.67 -12.29
CA SER A 566 -38.85 -17.64 -11.59
C SER A 566 -39.69 -16.96 -10.51
N VAL A 567 -39.05 -16.49 -9.44
CA VAL A 567 -39.70 -15.82 -8.31
C VAL A 567 -39.26 -14.36 -8.31
N LEU A 568 -40.24 -13.46 -8.29
CA LEU A 568 -40.03 -12.02 -8.09
C LEU A 568 -40.95 -11.55 -6.98
N SER A 569 -40.39 -11.29 -5.80
CA SER A 569 -41.12 -10.71 -4.66
C SER A 569 -40.59 -9.32 -4.37
N ALA A 570 -41.47 -8.43 -3.90
CA ALA A 570 -41.13 -7.05 -3.61
C ALA A 570 -41.93 -6.57 -2.40
N THR A 571 -41.28 -5.89 -1.48
CA THR A 571 -41.94 -5.29 -0.31
C THR A 571 -41.32 -3.93 0.06
N GLY A 572 -42.11 -3.10 0.74
CA GLY A 572 -41.73 -1.76 1.18
C GLY A 572 -42.02 -0.69 0.14
N ASP A 573 -41.09 0.25 -0.08
CA ASP A 573 -41.28 1.41 -0.95
C ASP A 573 -40.90 1.13 -2.41
N VAL A 574 -41.42 0.04 -2.97
CA VAL A 574 -41.18 -0.35 -4.37
C VAL A 574 -42.32 0.17 -5.25
N LYS A 575 -41.99 1.03 -6.22
CA LYS A 575 -42.92 1.45 -7.28
C LYS A 575 -42.95 0.36 -8.35
N THR A 576 -44.08 -0.26 -8.61
CA THR A 576 -44.19 -1.30 -9.65
C THR A 576 -44.96 -0.79 -10.86
N ALA A 577 -44.35 -0.94 -12.03
CA ALA A 577 -44.98 -0.67 -13.32
C ALA A 577 -45.42 -1.96 -14.04
N ILE A 578 -45.23 -3.14 -13.44
CA ILE A 578 -45.64 -4.42 -14.01
C ILE A 578 -46.97 -4.90 -13.42
N ALA A 579 -47.67 -5.78 -14.12
CA ALA A 579 -48.88 -6.41 -13.60
C ALA A 579 -48.57 -7.16 -12.30
N LEU A 580 -49.41 -6.98 -11.27
CA LEU A 580 -49.21 -7.61 -9.95
C LEU A 580 -49.22 -9.16 -10.02
N THR A 581 -49.87 -9.74 -11.04
CA THR A 581 -49.85 -11.18 -11.33
C THR A 581 -48.47 -11.69 -11.78
N ASN A 582 -47.58 -10.80 -12.22
CA ASN A 582 -46.21 -11.15 -12.55
C ASN A 582 -45.31 -11.16 -11.29
N LEU A 583 -45.80 -10.74 -10.12
CA LEU A 583 -45.09 -10.94 -8.87
C LEU A 583 -45.38 -12.34 -8.32
N THR A 584 -44.43 -12.95 -7.62
CA THR A 584 -44.63 -14.11 -6.74
C THR A 584 -44.58 -13.60 -5.31
N PRO A 585 -45.66 -12.94 -4.83
CA PRO A 585 -45.63 -12.33 -3.51
C PRO A 585 -45.62 -13.37 -2.38
N LEU A 586 -45.09 -12.95 -1.25
CA LEU A 586 -45.24 -13.62 0.03
C LEU A 586 -46.30 -12.88 0.87
N PHE A 587 -46.96 -13.59 1.79
CA PHE A 587 -47.82 -12.95 2.78
C PHE A 587 -47.04 -11.84 3.48
N GLY A 588 -47.54 -10.60 3.44
CA GLY A 588 -46.76 -9.47 3.96
C GLY A 588 -46.33 -8.45 2.90
N ASP A 589 -46.18 -8.88 1.64
CA ASP A 589 -45.54 -8.05 0.61
C ASP A 589 -46.39 -6.81 0.26
N ARG A 590 -45.72 -5.67 0.09
CA ARG A 590 -46.34 -4.37 -0.21
C ARG A 590 -45.65 -3.68 -1.39
N VAL A 591 -46.42 -3.16 -2.34
CA VAL A 591 -45.90 -2.39 -3.48
C VAL A 591 -46.78 -1.17 -3.77
N LEU A 592 -46.17 -0.08 -4.24
CA LEU A 592 -46.89 1.06 -4.80
C LEU A 592 -47.13 0.79 -6.29
N TYR A 593 -48.36 0.50 -6.66
CA TYR A 593 -48.74 0.28 -8.04
C TYR A 593 -48.93 1.61 -8.76
N ASP A 594 -48.12 1.86 -9.78
CA ASP A 594 -48.05 3.16 -10.50
C ASP A 594 -48.31 3.03 -12.01
N ASN A 595 -48.75 1.86 -12.49
CA ASN A 595 -49.04 1.69 -13.92
C ASN A 595 -50.49 2.05 -14.27
N VAL A 596 -50.67 3.19 -14.94
CA VAL A 596 -51.96 3.67 -15.46
C VAL A 596 -52.50 2.89 -16.68
N SER A 597 -51.66 2.09 -17.34
CA SER A 597 -52.04 1.34 -18.57
C SER A 597 -52.64 -0.04 -18.31
N LEU A 598 -52.78 -0.44 -17.04
CA LEU A 598 -53.27 -1.74 -16.62
C LEU A 598 -54.54 -1.56 -15.76
N PRO A 599 -55.43 -2.58 -15.64
CA PRO A 599 -56.81 -2.41 -15.15
C PRO A 599 -56.96 -2.11 -13.65
N ARG A 600 -55.87 -1.88 -12.91
CA ARG A 600 -55.90 -1.57 -11.48
C ARG A 600 -55.64 -0.09 -11.25
N GLU A 601 -56.33 0.49 -10.27
CA GLU A 601 -56.10 1.88 -9.90
C GLU A 601 -54.72 2.10 -9.27
N LYS A 602 -54.14 3.28 -9.49
CA LYS A 602 -52.91 3.70 -8.80
C LYS A 602 -53.10 3.67 -7.29
N GLY A 603 -52.09 3.18 -6.57
CA GLY A 603 -52.07 3.17 -5.12
C GLY A 603 -51.27 2.03 -4.51
N TRP A 604 -51.28 1.96 -3.18
CA TRP A 604 -50.59 0.91 -2.44
C TRP A 604 -51.38 -0.40 -2.49
N TYR A 605 -50.67 -1.51 -2.73
CA TYR A 605 -51.22 -2.86 -2.69
C TYR A 605 -50.45 -3.74 -1.72
N PHE A 606 -51.17 -4.68 -1.11
CA PHE A 606 -50.66 -5.64 -0.13
C PHE A 606 -51.09 -7.06 -0.51
N TYR A 607 -50.24 -8.07 -0.28
CA TYR A 607 -50.59 -9.47 -0.52
C TYR A 607 -50.98 -10.21 0.77
N ASN A 608 -52.23 -10.64 0.84
CA ASN A 608 -52.82 -11.28 2.02
C ASN A 608 -52.57 -12.81 2.12
N GLY A 609 -51.69 -13.36 1.29
CA GLY A 609 -51.46 -14.81 1.17
C GLY A 609 -52.30 -15.51 0.11
N SER A 610 -53.31 -14.83 -0.45
CA SER A 610 -54.17 -15.37 -1.52
C SER A 610 -54.31 -14.39 -2.70
N ALA A 611 -54.45 -13.09 -2.45
CA ALA A 611 -54.65 -12.07 -3.47
C ALA A 611 -53.98 -10.74 -3.11
N TRP A 612 -53.72 -9.94 -4.14
CA TRP A 612 -53.30 -8.54 -4.00
C TRP A 612 -54.51 -7.65 -3.75
N GLU A 613 -54.55 -7.02 -2.60
CA GLU A 613 -55.59 -6.09 -2.17
C GLU A 613 -55.10 -4.66 -2.14
N ARG A 614 -55.98 -3.71 -2.50
CA ARG A 614 -55.65 -2.29 -2.45
C ARG A 614 -55.73 -1.78 -1.01
N LEU A 615 -54.72 -1.04 -0.59
CA LEU A 615 -54.70 -0.34 0.68
C LEU A 615 -55.51 0.97 0.57
N ASN A 616 -56.81 0.89 0.88
CA ASN A 616 -57.66 2.06 1.20
C ASN A 616 -57.22 2.71 2.54
N ASN A 617 -57.37 4.03 2.66
CA ASN A 617 -56.81 4.92 3.70
C ASN A 617 -57.22 4.70 5.18
N ASN A 618 -57.85 3.58 5.56
CA ASN A 618 -58.22 3.31 6.96
C ASN A 618 -57.03 2.69 7.71
N LEU A 619 -56.16 3.54 8.26
CA LEU A 619 -55.04 3.16 9.13
C LEU A 619 -55.48 3.09 10.60
N ILE A 620 -55.11 2.02 11.30
CA ILE A 620 -55.10 1.97 12.77
C ILE A 620 -53.62 1.93 13.20
N ASN A 621 -53.12 2.93 13.92
CA ASN A 621 -51.74 2.96 14.39
C ASN A 621 -51.62 2.31 15.78
N GLY A 622 -50.56 1.54 16.01
CA GLY A 622 -50.13 1.13 17.35
C GLY A 622 -48.60 1.14 17.47
N GLU A 623 -48.08 1.37 18.66
CA GLU A 623 -46.64 1.52 18.90
C GLU A 623 -46.12 0.40 19.79
N TYR A 624 -44.97 -0.19 19.42
CA TYR A 624 -44.26 -1.16 20.26
C TYR A 624 -42.82 -0.70 20.46
N ASN A 625 -42.37 -0.73 21.72
CA ASN A 625 -40.98 -0.47 22.07
C ASN A 625 -40.14 -1.72 21.80
N VAL A 626 -39.05 -1.55 21.07
CA VAL A 626 -38.15 -2.63 20.70
C VAL A 626 -36.73 -2.28 21.16
N THR A 627 -36.07 -3.19 21.87
CA THR A 627 -34.67 -3.02 22.26
C THR A 627 -33.79 -3.81 21.30
N VAL A 628 -33.01 -3.10 20.49
CA VAL A 628 -32.19 -3.68 19.41
C VAL A 628 -30.74 -3.95 19.84
N GLY A 629 -30.20 -3.14 20.75
CA GLY A 629 -28.80 -3.24 21.18
C GLY A 629 -27.81 -2.66 20.15
N THR A 630 -26.57 -3.16 20.17
CA THR A 630 -25.50 -2.74 19.25
C THR A 630 -25.44 -3.63 18.01
N ILE A 631 -25.39 -3.00 16.85
CA ILE A 631 -25.20 -3.64 15.55
C ILE A 631 -23.74 -3.45 15.12
N PRO A 632 -22.92 -4.51 15.03
CA PRO A 632 -21.53 -4.39 14.60
C PRO A 632 -21.37 -3.72 13.22
N ALA A 633 -20.22 -3.10 12.96
CA ALA A 633 -19.89 -2.51 11.65
C ALA A 633 -19.98 -3.57 10.53
N ASN A 634 -20.50 -3.19 9.36
CA ASN A 634 -20.66 -4.07 8.19
C ASN A 634 -21.30 -5.44 8.51
N SER A 635 -22.39 -5.44 9.28
CA SER A 635 -23.04 -6.68 9.74
C SER A 635 -24.56 -6.62 9.63
N THR A 636 -25.20 -7.78 9.77
CA THR A 636 -26.65 -7.90 9.85
C THR A 636 -27.03 -8.63 11.14
N VAL A 637 -28.00 -8.09 11.88
CA VAL A 637 -28.63 -8.73 13.03
C VAL A 637 -30.12 -8.96 12.75
N GLU A 638 -30.65 -10.07 13.25
CA GLU A 638 -32.08 -10.37 13.20
C GLU A 638 -32.62 -10.66 14.60
N PHE A 639 -33.85 -10.26 14.85
CA PHE A 639 -34.58 -10.63 16.06
C PHE A 639 -36.09 -10.60 15.80
N ASP A 640 -36.81 -11.41 16.57
CA ASP A 640 -38.25 -11.59 16.45
C ASP A 640 -38.99 -10.77 17.50
N VAL A 641 -40.05 -10.07 17.10
CA VAL A 641 -40.96 -9.32 17.98
C VAL A 641 -42.34 -9.97 17.91
N THR A 642 -42.83 -10.42 19.06
CA THR A 642 -44.21 -10.92 19.20
C THR A 642 -45.15 -9.75 19.42
N ILE A 643 -46.22 -9.69 18.64
CA ILE A 643 -47.23 -8.63 18.68
C ILE A 643 -48.55 -9.24 19.15
N THR A 644 -48.88 -8.99 20.42
CA THR A 644 -50.12 -9.46 21.04
C THR A 644 -51.34 -8.76 20.45
N GLY A 645 -52.35 -9.53 20.03
CA GLY A 645 -53.63 -9.00 19.50
C GLY A 645 -53.74 -8.95 17.97
N LEU A 646 -52.79 -9.55 17.24
CA LEU A 646 -52.95 -9.82 15.82
C LEU A 646 -53.87 -11.03 15.60
N SER A 647 -55.04 -10.78 15.02
CA SER A 647 -55.87 -11.80 14.40
C SER A 647 -55.38 -12.04 12.96
N TYR A 648 -55.60 -13.25 12.42
CA TYR A 648 -55.13 -13.69 11.09
C TYR A 648 -55.45 -12.75 9.91
N ASN A 649 -56.43 -11.85 10.09
CA ASN A 649 -56.89 -10.87 9.11
C ASN A 649 -56.28 -9.45 9.27
N LYS A 650 -55.27 -9.27 10.12
CA LYS A 650 -54.59 -7.98 10.31
C LYS A 650 -53.15 -8.06 9.81
N THR A 651 -52.83 -7.21 8.86
CA THR A 651 -51.45 -7.01 8.42
C THR A 651 -50.77 -6.02 9.35
N VAL A 652 -49.57 -6.36 9.79
CA VAL A 652 -48.68 -5.43 10.48
C VAL A 652 -47.75 -4.76 9.48
N ILE A 653 -47.77 -3.44 9.42
CA ILE A 653 -46.79 -2.65 8.67
C ILE A 653 -45.81 -2.04 9.66
N PRO A 654 -44.62 -2.61 9.83
CA PRO A 654 -43.57 -2.03 10.66
C PRO A 654 -43.06 -0.74 10.04
N ILE A 655 -43.13 0.34 10.80
CA ILE A 655 -42.56 1.64 10.48
C ILE A 655 -41.62 1.99 11.64
N PRO A 656 -40.31 2.06 11.41
CA PRO A 656 -39.41 2.54 12.45
C PRO A 656 -39.77 4.00 12.79
N GLN A 657 -40.08 4.27 14.06
CA GLN A 657 -40.31 5.62 14.59
C GLN A 657 -39.03 6.25 15.14
N PHE A 658 -37.89 5.57 15.00
CA PHE A 658 -36.59 6.13 15.29
C PHE A 658 -35.95 6.65 14.01
N THR A 659 -35.13 7.70 14.13
CA THR A 659 -34.21 8.08 13.06
C THR A 659 -33.26 6.92 12.84
N VAL A 660 -33.46 6.18 11.75
CA VAL A 660 -32.52 5.15 11.32
C VAL A 660 -31.21 5.86 11.02
N PRO A 661 -30.12 5.61 11.77
CA PRO A 661 -28.85 6.28 11.50
C PRO A 661 -28.41 6.04 10.05
N ASN A 662 -27.74 7.01 9.45
CA ASN A 662 -27.21 6.84 8.10
C ASN A 662 -26.35 5.57 8.03
N GLY A 663 -26.66 4.71 7.04
CA GLY A 663 -25.98 3.43 6.87
C GLY A 663 -26.48 2.31 7.79
N VAL A 664 -27.58 2.50 8.52
CA VAL A 664 -28.38 1.38 9.05
C VAL A 664 -29.54 1.14 8.10
N MET A 665 -29.77 -0.12 7.78
CA MET A 665 -30.95 -0.58 7.06
C MET A 665 -31.87 -1.26 8.06
N PHE A 666 -33.16 -0.93 8.02
CA PHE A 666 -34.19 -1.58 8.82
C PHE A 666 -35.15 -2.28 7.86
N ILE A 667 -35.29 -3.59 7.99
CA ILE A 667 -36.30 -4.37 7.28
C ILE A 667 -37.13 -5.09 8.32
N ALA A 668 -38.42 -5.16 8.07
CA ALA A 668 -39.32 -5.84 8.97
C ALA A 668 -40.37 -6.57 8.16
N TYR A 669 -40.56 -7.86 8.46
CA TYR A 669 -41.43 -8.73 7.70
C TYR A 669 -42.14 -9.72 8.61
N ASN A 670 -43.40 -10.00 8.30
CA ASN A 670 -44.20 -10.96 9.07
C ASN A 670 -43.59 -12.35 8.90
N LYS A 671 -43.23 -12.97 10.02
CA LYS A 671 -42.73 -14.34 10.04
C LYS A 671 -43.88 -15.34 10.16
N ASN A 672 -44.93 -14.98 10.90
CA ASN A 672 -46.22 -15.68 10.97
C ASN A 672 -47.32 -14.70 11.47
N SER A 673 -48.46 -15.21 11.94
CA SER A 673 -49.63 -14.40 12.32
C SER A 673 -49.40 -13.39 13.44
N ASP A 674 -48.44 -13.64 14.33
CA ASP A 674 -48.22 -12.89 15.56
C ASP A 674 -46.75 -12.51 15.78
N LEU A 675 -45.85 -12.94 14.90
CA LEU A 675 -44.42 -12.68 14.97
C LEU A 675 -43.95 -11.86 13.78
N VAL A 676 -43.28 -10.76 14.06
CA VAL A 676 -42.60 -9.97 13.04
C VAL A 676 -41.10 -10.06 13.26
N ARG A 677 -40.38 -10.40 12.20
CA ARG A 677 -38.92 -10.41 12.21
C ARG A 677 -38.40 -9.04 11.80
N LEU A 678 -37.53 -8.49 12.63
CA LEU A 678 -36.79 -7.27 12.36
C LEU A 678 -35.36 -7.68 11.96
N ARG A 679 -34.92 -7.25 10.78
CA ARG A 679 -33.56 -7.38 10.29
C ARG A 679 -32.96 -5.99 10.21
N LEU A 680 -31.84 -5.78 10.91
CA LEU A 680 -31.06 -4.56 10.76
C LEU A 680 -29.69 -4.85 10.20
N SER A 681 -29.32 -4.12 9.16
CA SER A 681 -27.99 -4.20 8.55
C SER A 681 -27.24 -2.89 8.78
N ASN A 682 -26.13 -2.92 9.51
CA ASN A 682 -25.23 -1.78 9.65
C ASN A 682 -24.17 -1.87 8.56
N VAL A 683 -24.26 -1.01 7.57
CA VAL A 683 -23.31 -0.92 6.45
C VAL A 683 -22.24 0.14 6.68
N THR A 684 -22.18 0.74 7.88
CA THR A 684 -21.15 1.71 8.25
C THR A 684 -19.88 1.01 8.74
N GLY A 685 -18.77 1.76 8.71
CA GLY A 685 -17.47 1.31 9.24
C GLY A 685 -17.38 1.28 10.77
N SER A 686 -18.44 1.58 11.51
CA SER A 686 -18.43 1.60 12.98
C SER A 686 -19.66 0.91 13.55
N PRO A 687 -19.56 0.27 14.74
CA PRO A 687 -20.74 -0.26 15.41
C PRO A 687 -21.77 0.85 15.68
N ILE A 688 -23.06 0.52 15.54
CA ILE A 688 -24.15 1.47 15.80
C ILE A 688 -25.02 0.91 16.92
N THR A 689 -25.22 1.70 17.97
CA THR A 689 -26.11 1.34 19.07
C THR A 689 -27.45 2.05 18.89
N LEU A 690 -28.53 1.29 18.86
CA LEU A 690 -29.89 1.81 18.78
C LEU A 690 -30.55 1.76 20.16
N THR A 691 -30.67 2.91 20.80
CA THR A 691 -31.39 3.07 22.08
C THR A 691 -32.81 3.59 21.83
N GLY A 692 -33.81 2.93 22.40
CA GLY A 692 -35.20 3.43 22.38
C GLY A 692 -35.90 3.32 21.02
N ALA A 693 -35.58 2.30 20.21
CA ALA A 693 -36.24 2.09 18.93
C ALA A 693 -37.73 1.77 19.12
N GLN A 694 -38.59 2.71 18.75
CA GLN A 694 -40.03 2.46 18.61
C GLN A 694 -40.30 1.96 17.20
N VAL A 695 -41.08 0.89 17.08
CA VAL A 695 -41.65 0.48 15.80
C VAL A 695 -43.14 0.78 15.89
N ALA A 696 -43.59 1.76 15.11
CA ALA A 696 -45.01 1.95 14.87
C ALA A 696 -45.49 0.90 13.90
N TRP A 697 -46.72 0.47 14.09
CA TRP A 697 -47.38 -0.52 13.29
C TRP A 697 -48.65 0.09 12.77
N VAL A 698 -48.90 -0.08 11.48
CA VAL A 698 -50.22 0.17 10.92
C VAL A 698 -50.94 -1.15 10.84
N PHE A 699 -52.04 -1.29 11.57
CA PHE A 699 -53.03 -2.34 11.38
C PHE A 699 -54.06 -1.88 10.36
N LYS A 700 -54.50 -2.82 9.53
CA LYS A 700 -55.73 -2.66 8.76
C LYS A 700 -56.59 -3.91 8.93
N THR A 701 -57.85 -3.71 9.27
CA THR A 701 -58.87 -4.76 9.19
C THR A 701 -59.27 -4.92 7.73
N MET A 702 -59.04 -6.11 7.16
CA MET A 702 -59.73 -6.52 5.94
C MET A 702 -61.23 -6.60 6.25
N ASN A 703 -62.07 -6.02 5.39
CA ASN A 703 -63.53 -6.25 5.43
C ASN A 703 -63.84 -7.61 4.83
#